data_AF-A0A484FI31-F1
#
_entry.id   AF-A0A484FI31-F1
#
_cell.length_a   1.000
_cell.length_b   1.000
_cell.length_c   1.000
_cell.angle_alpha   90.00
_cell.angle_beta   90.00
_cell.angle_gamma   90.00
#
_symmetry.space_group_name_H-M   'P 1'
#
loop_
_entity.id
_entity.type
_entity.pdbx_description
1 polymer ?
#
loop_
_entity_poly.entity_id
_entity_poly.type
_entity_poly.pdbx_seq_one_letter_code
_entity_poly.pdbx_strand_id
1 'polypeptide(L)'
;MAKSLVHKPGSNPAIQVVTHDIPSIHQMQDQVLVRFLAVPVDKIDLLVLDGRYPIKPRFSVQGHPVPGFEGCAVVVESASGDFAAGDRVIAREAGLGTWRTHAVLPADALLKLPRETPAVAAALMRYGSMVAWLLCEEVAAPLAEGDWVMLSAGAGCVAQFFVQLARRRGVRTAVVVRDRVDMAETTARLTALGASIVVSESQLARDKASVVPGKLVLALDSVFGGVGQAMLDSLAVGGRYVMVGMLGGGSSAISVGTEHLFRRQLSLTSFRSSEVLRRIGKARAESVYKTLAQLLIDGELKCPDVAVVDWAQAEGDDEGLELLANESIQTSRGDTAVADDESSIGTSRPRETLSESEKDVVGETSQAVARLPPSPRTVHGVLLQWAVTVVGVLVSQFLYAMGNTMVAVITPAIVNDLGGAAKLPWLTVGFQLGASAVVLPVSKLYGMFNVKWLYMTSVAVFATGSVLCGSAQSMNACIVGRVVSGVGGLGMYLGIMNIISSMTTDKERPGYLALVGLVWGIGTVLGPVVGGGFVDSRATWRWAFYTTVCAAGLFAPLSLALLPSITRSPGKSTVALLRCFDVVGAIISIGAQTSLVLAINLGRSLYDWNSPAIIALFAVAGGLFVALALQQAFSAFTTAEHRIFPVSLLLNVDAVLLFVAMAAATAAAFIPIYYLPLYFQFSRGLKAIEAAVRVMPLIAPMCAFILLNGRLLARFNYFQPWYVCGSVLALVGCVLMSRIAADSPLGGIYGYEVLVGVGTGSFMQCGYTIIQHVVPPAERPHAIGFMMLAQLGGIVLSLAIAGSIYINDSLSRLGVLMPGVPRATIQQTISGTSGDYLGSLAPDVQEQAVGIIVGALARTFIPAYTGAAVCLIVSCCFRRRHLVEG
;
A
#
# COMPACT_ATOMS: atom_id res chain seq x y z
N MET A 1 -12.80 26.75 48.77
CA MET A 1 -13.42 25.85 47.76
C MET A 1 -12.79 26.13 46.41
N ALA A 2 -12.57 25.09 45.60
CA ALA A 2 -12.20 25.20 44.20
C ALA A 2 -13.44 25.08 43.30
N LYS A 3 -13.42 25.75 42.15
CA LYS A 3 -14.44 25.67 41.11
C LYS A 3 -13.86 25.12 39.80
N SER A 4 -14.64 24.31 39.09
CA SER A 4 -14.31 23.73 37.78
C SER A 4 -15.50 23.86 36.81
N LEU A 5 -15.25 24.24 35.56
CA LEU A 5 -16.26 24.17 34.48
C LEU A 5 -16.23 22.77 33.88
N VAL A 6 -17.34 22.06 33.97
CA VAL A 6 -17.48 20.71 33.42
C VAL A 6 -18.40 20.72 32.21
N HIS A 7 -18.11 19.87 31.23
CA HIS A 7 -19.01 19.66 30.10
C HIS A 7 -19.98 18.52 30.38
N LYS A 8 -21.28 18.82 30.32
CA LYS A 8 -22.37 17.86 30.46
C LYS A 8 -23.15 17.78 29.12
N PRO A 9 -22.88 16.76 28.30
CA PRO A 9 -23.59 16.58 27.04
C PRO A 9 -25.10 16.42 27.29
N GLY A 10 -25.92 17.26 26.65
CA GLY A 10 -27.39 17.17 26.74
C GLY A 10 -28.05 18.05 27.81
N SER A 11 -27.30 18.84 28.59
CA SER A 11 -27.86 19.87 29.47
C SER A 11 -27.87 21.26 28.80
N ASN A 12 -28.75 22.14 29.26
CA ASN A 12 -28.72 23.56 28.91
C ASN A 12 -28.66 24.40 30.21
N PRO A 13 -27.55 25.08 30.50
CA PRO A 13 -26.32 25.17 29.70
C PRO A 13 -25.51 23.86 29.64
N ALA A 14 -24.70 23.69 28.58
CA ALA A 14 -23.85 22.51 28.37
C ALA A 14 -22.56 22.54 29.20
N ILE A 15 -22.14 23.73 29.64
CA ILE A 15 -21.07 23.95 30.60
C ILE A 15 -21.68 24.35 31.94
N GLN A 16 -21.28 23.64 33.00
CA GLN A 16 -21.75 23.89 34.37
C GLN A 16 -20.59 24.11 35.34
N VAL A 17 -20.82 24.94 36.35
CA VAL A 17 -19.87 25.18 37.44
C VAL A 17 -20.05 24.09 38.48
N VAL A 18 -18.94 23.43 38.84
CA VAL A 18 -18.89 22.47 39.94
C VAL A 18 -17.94 22.98 41.00
N THR A 19 -18.48 23.20 42.20
CA THR A 19 -17.72 23.57 43.39
C THR A 19 -17.31 22.32 44.16
N HIS A 20 -16.03 22.22 44.53
CA HIS A 20 -15.45 21.11 45.27
C HIS A 20 -14.34 21.59 46.21
N ASP A 21 -13.85 20.73 47.10
CA ASP A 21 -12.73 21.09 47.99
C ASP A 21 -11.46 21.38 47.18
N ILE A 22 -10.62 22.27 47.71
CA ILE A 22 -9.28 22.50 47.13
C ILE A 22 -8.51 21.19 47.28
N PRO A 23 -7.99 20.60 46.19
CA PRO A 23 -7.29 19.33 46.30
C PRO A 23 -6.03 19.47 47.16
N SER A 24 -5.82 18.54 48.10
CA SER A 24 -4.61 18.49 48.93
C SER A 24 -3.52 17.65 48.25
N ILE A 25 -2.27 18.05 48.42
CA ILE A 25 -1.09 17.27 48.00
C ILE A 25 -0.38 16.55 49.15
N HIS A 26 -0.96 16.56 50.36
CA HIS A 26 -0.39 15.87 51.50
C HIS A 26 -0.24 14.36 51.19
N GLN A 27 0.98 13.85 51.33
CA GLN A 27 1.42 12.47 51.02
C GLN A 27 1.62 12.11 49.52
N MET A 28 1.50 13.08 48.60
CA MET A 28 1.80 12.85 47.19
C MET A 28 3.25 13.22 46.86
N GLN A 29 3.98 12.38 46.12
CA GLN A 29 5.31 12.71 45.59
C GLN A 29 5.19 13.32 44.18
N ASP A 30 6.07 14.26 43.85
CA ASP A 30 6.16 14.90 42.51
C ASP A 30 4.85 15.55 42.00
N GLN A 31 3.99 15.99 42.91
CA GLN A 31 2.76 16.72 42.60
C GLN A 31 2.89 18.20 43.00
N VAL A 32 2.25 19.07 42.22
CA VAL A 32 2.24 20.51 42.42
C VAL A 32 0.80 21.00 42.43
N LEU A 33 0.41 21.67 43.51
CA LEU A 33 -0.86 22.37 43.59
C LEU A 33 -0.69 23.75 42.95
N VAL A 34 -1.47 24.01 41.90
CA VAL A 34 -1.46 25.27 41.17
C VAL A 34 -2.82 25.95 41.22
N ARG A 35 -2.81 27.28 41.14
CA ARG A 35 -3.99 28.14 40.95
C ARG A 35 -3.90 28.81 39.59
N PHE A 36 -4.88 28.58 38.72
CA PHE A 36 -4.92 29.20 37.40
C PHE A 36 -5.22 30.69 37.52
N LEU A 37 -4.52 31.49 36.72
CA LEU A 37 -4.62 32.94 36.67
C LEU A 37 -5.26 33.43 35.38
N ALA A 38 -5.05 32.71 34.28
CA ALA A 38 -5.71 32.95 33.02
C ALA A 38 -5.80 31.63 32.25
N VAL A 39 -6.93 31.41 31.59
CA VAL A 39 -7.22 30.20 30.84
C VAL A 39 -7.98 30.61 29.57
N PRO A 40 -7.49 30.31 28.37
CA PRO A 40 -8.19 30.66 27.15
C PRO A 40 -9.30 29.65 26.82
N VAL A 41 -10.23 30.09 26.00
CA VAL A 41 -11.23 29.25 25.34
C VAL A 41 -10.80 29.15 23.88
N ASP A 42 -10.04 28.10 23.57
CA ASP A 42 -9.52 27.92 22.22
C ASP A 42 -10.50 27.16 21.32
N LYS A 43 -10.37 27.35 20.01
CA LYS A 43 -11.15 26.56 19.03
C LYS A 43 -10.91 25.06 19.19
N ILE A 44 -9.71 24.65 19.61
CA ILE A 44 -9.39 23.24 19.88
C ILE A 44 -10.22 22.69 21.05
N ASP A 45 -10.46 23.50 22.10
CA ASP A 45 -11.31 23.10 23.22
C ASP A 45 -12.72 22.83 22.74
N LEU A 46 -13.26 23.71 21.88
CA LEU A 46 -14.59 23.55 21.30
C LEU A 46 -14.69 22.32 20.40
N LEU A 47 -13.68 22.06 19.55
CA LEU A 47 -13.67 20.86 18.71
C LEU A 47 -13.60 19.57 19.54
N VAL A 48 -12.94 19.60 20.70
CA VAL A 48 -12.89 18.48 21.65
C VAL A 48 -14.26 18.28 22.30
N LEU A 49 -14.92 19.36 22.73
CA LEU A 49 -16.27 19.33 23.28
C LEU A 49 -17.28 18.76 22.27
N ASP A 50 -17.15 19.14 21.00
CA ASP A 50 -18.01 18.70 19.90
C ASP A 50 -17.65 17.27 19.39
N GLY A 51 -16.66 16.61 20.00
CA GLY A 51 -16.20 15.27 19.59
C GLY A 51 -15.47 15.22 18.24
N ARG A 52 -15.12 16.38 17.68
CA ARG A 52 -14.46 16.54 16.36
C ARG A 52 -12.94 16.54 16.45
N TYR A 53 -12.36 16.45 17.64
CA TYR A 53 -10.91 16.40 17.86
C TYR A 53 -10.50 15.15 18.67
N PRO A 54 -9.41 14.45 18.31
CA PRO A 54 -9.10 13.11 18.82
C PRO A 54 -8.58 13.05 20.26
N ILE A 55 -8.31 14.20 20.90
CA ILE A 55 -7.81 14.25 22.28
C ILE A 55 -9.00 14.46 23.22
N LYS A 56 -9.14 13.60 24.24
CA LYS A 56 -10.16 13.76 25.28
C LYS A 56 -9.56 14.46 26.51
N PRO A 57 -10.35 15.26 27.25
CA PRO A 57 -9.91 15.79 28.54
C PRO A 57 -9.55 14.65 29.49
N ARG A 58 -8.38 14.72 30.13
CA ARG A 58 -7.91 13.69 31.05
C ARG A 58 -8.47 13.85 32.46
N PHE A 59 -8.83 15.08 32.82
CA PHE A 59 -9.34 15.40 34.15
C PHE A 59 -10.87 15.47 34.13
N SER A 60 -11.48 14.92 35.17
CA SER A 60 -12.92 14.96 35.37
C SER A 60 -13.25 15.23 36.83
N VAL A 61 -14.31 16.00 37.06
CA VAL A 61 -14.88 16.22 38.39
C VAL A 61 -16.28 15.63 38.40
N GLN A 62 -16.59 14.82 39.41
CA GLN A 62 -17.90 14.14 39.53
C GLN A 62 -18.30 13.35 38.26
N GLY A 63 -17.32 12.72 37.59
CA GLY A 63 -17.54 11.95 36.36
C GLY A 63 -17.69 12.79 35.08
N HIS A 64 -17.65 14.11 35.17
CA HIS A 64 -17.76 15.01 34.02
C HIS A 64 -16.40 15.60 33.62
N PRO A 65 -16.04 15.58 32.32
CA PRO A 65 -14.75 16.07 31.87
C PRO A 65 -14.63 17.60 32.03
N VAL A 66 -13.46 18.04 32.50
CA VAL A 66 -13.08 19.46 32.57
C VAL A 66 -12.30 19.83 31.30
N PRO A 67 -12.80 20.75 30.46
CA PRO A 67 -12.11 21.13 29.21
C PRO A 67 -10.89 22.03 29.46
N GLY A 68 -10.20 22.42 28.39
CA GLY A 68 -9.06 23.33 28.44
C GLY A 68 -7.71 22.65 28.23
N PHE A 69 -6.97 23.19 27.25
CA PHE A 69 -5.72 22.60 26.75
C PHE A 69 -4.47 23.45 27.03
N GLU A 70 -4.63 24.72 27.35
CA GLU A 70 -3.56 25.60 27.82
C GLU A 70 -4.05 26.54 28.93
N GLY A 71 -3.12 27.25 29.56
CA GLY A 71 -3.42 28.12 30.70
C GLY A 71 -2.16 28.48 31.48
N CYS A 72 -2.24 29.62 32.17
CA CYS A 72 -1.20 30.15 33.03
C CYS A 72 -1.64 30.02 34.48
N ALA A 73 -0.76 29.49 35.33
CA ALA A 73 -1.01 29.28 36.74
C ALA A 73 0.15 29.77 37.61
N VAL A 74 -0.13 29.87 38.90
CA VAL A 74 0.85 30.08 39.95
C VAL A 74 0.89 28.88 40.88
N VAL A 75 2.08 28.47 41.29
CA VAL A 75 2.25 27.41 42.29
C VAL A 75 1.79 27.89 43.65
N VAL A 76 0.90 27.12 44.28
CA VAL A 76 0.39 27.37 45.65
C VAL A 76 1.21 26.56 46.65
N GLU A 77 1.37 25.26 46.37
CA GLU A 77 2.10 24.30 47.20
C GLU A 77 2.79 23.29 46.26
N SER A 78 3.97 22.78 46.64
CA SER A 78 4.72 21.81 45.83
C SER A 78 5.27 20.69 46.69
N ALA A 79 5.04 19.45 46.25
CA ALA A 79 5.68 18.25 46.80
C ALA A 79 6.93 17.84 45.97
N SER A 80 7.30 18.64 44.96
CA SER A 80 8.50 18.50 44.15
C SER A 80 9.55 19.55 44.52
N GLY A 81 10.83 19.18 44.49
CA GLY A 81 11.94 20.13 44.69
C GLY A 81 12.13 21.13 43.55
N ASP A 82 11.48 20.93 42.40
CA ASP A 82 11.66 21.76 41.22
C ASP A 82 10.85 23.06 41.23
N PHE A 83 9.86 23.18 42.13
CA PHE A 83 8.90 24.29 42.15
C PHE A 83 8.72 24.86 43.56
N ALA A 84 8.61 26.19 43.64
CA ALA A 84 8.32 26.91 44.87
C ALA A 84 7.00 27.69 44.77
N ALA A 85 6.35 27.93 45.91
CA ALA A 85 5.16 28.78 45.96
C ALA A 85 5.43 30.16 45.32
N GLY A 86 4.49 30.63 44.51
CA GLY A 86 4.61 31.85 43.74
C GLY A 86 5.27 31.70 42.36
N ASP A 87 5.78 30.52 42.00
CA ASP A 87 6.34 30.29 40.66
C ASP A 87 5.26 30.36 39.57
N ARG A 88 5.59 31.02 38.46
CA ARG A 88 4.75 31.10 37.27
C ARG A 88 4.93 29.83 36.44
N VAL A 89 3.83 29.16 36.11
CA VAL A 89 3.88 27.93 35.33
C VAL A 89 2.83 27.88 34.23
N ILE A 90 3.15 27.16 33.16
CA ILE A 90 2.20 26.79 32.10
C ILE A 90 2.19 25.26 31.92
N ALA A 91 1.13 24.75 31.31
CA ALA A 91 1.00 23.33 31.01
C ALA A 91 1.97 22.88 29.89
N ARG A 92 2.80 21.88 30.18
CA ARG A 92 3.68 21.22 29.20
C ARG A 92 2.91 20.21 28.34
N GLU A 93 1.82 19.66 28.85
CA GLU A 93 0.96 18.69 28.16
C GLU A 93 -0.42 19.26 27.85
N ALA A 94 -1.04 18.73 26.79
CA ALA A 94 -2.40 19.08 26.39
C ALA A 94 -3.44 18.22 27.12
N GLY A 95 -4.65 18.77 27.32
CA GLY A 95 -5.78 18.02 27.87
C GLY A 95 -5.74 17.78 29.38
N LEU A 96 -4.98 18.60 30.13
CA LEU A 96 -4.93 18.57 31.60
C LEU A 96 -6.21 19.14 32.25
N GLY A 97 -7.13 19.71 31.46
CA GLY A 97 -8.39 20.28 31.93
C GLY A 97 -8.14 21.58 32.68
N THR A 98 -7.83 22.65 31.97
CA THR A 98 -7.43 23.93 32.58
C THR A 98 -8.60 24.82 32.97
N TRP A 99 -9.84 24.52 32.54
CA TRP A 99 -11.03 25.31 32.88
C TRP A 99 -11.48 25.11 34.34
N ARG A 100 -10.59 25.42 35.29
CA ARG A 100 -10.77 25.30 36.73
C ARG A 100 -9.84 26.26 37.47
N THR A 101 -10.22 26.60 38.69
CA THR A 101 -9.46 27.53 39.54
C THR A 101 -8.19 26.92 40.14
N HIS A 102 -8.25 25.65 40.57
CA HIS A 102 -7.13 24.95 41.22
C HIS A 102 -6.95 23.55 40.62
N ALA A 103 -5.70 23.10 40.55
CA ALA A 103 -5.36 21.77 40.06
C ALA A 103 -4.15 21.21 40.77
N VAL A 104 -4.17 19.90 41.01
CA VAL A 104 -2.96 19.15 41.33
C VAL A 104 -2.46 18.53 40.03
N LEU A 105 -1.24 18.90 39.65
CA LEU A 105 -0.60 18.48 38.41
C LEU A 105 0.77 17.88 38.71
N PRO A 106 1.18 16.84 37.95
CA PRO A 106 2.53 16.31 38.03
C PRO A 106 3.57 17.40 37.74
N ALA A 107 4.67 17.42 38.48
CA ALA A 107 5.76 18.37 38.31
C ALA A 107 6.33 18.35 36.87
N ASP A 108 6.40 17.18 36.25
CA ASP A 108 6.89 17.00 34.88
C ASP A 108 5.91 17.48 33.79
N ALA A 109 4.64 17.68 34.16
CA ALA A 109 3.60 18.25 33.30
C ALA A 109 3.59 19.79 33.31
N LEU A 110 4.43 20.42 34.14
CA LEU A 110 4.54 21.88 34.27
C LEU A 110 5.84 22.41 33.68
N LEU A 111 5.78 23.62 33.15
CA LEU A 111 6.94 24.39 32.71
C LEU A 111 7.01 25.70 33.50
N LYS A 112 8.15 25.98 34.13
CA LYS A 112 8.40 27.24 34.85
C LYS A 112 8.74 28.37 33.88
N LEU A 113 8.09 29.51 34.05
CA LEU A 113 8.36 30.78 33.36
C LEU A 113 8.87 31.84 34.35
N PRO A 114 9.50 32.93 33.87
CA PRO A 114 9.78 34.10 34.72
C PRO A 114 8.49 34.64 35.36
N ARG A 115 8.57 35.10 36.61
CA ARG A 115 7.38 35.50 37.41
C ARG A 115 6.65 36.70 36.83
N GLU A 116 7.42 37.55 36.16
CA GLU A 116 7.06 38.80 35.50
C GLU A 116 6.27 38.57 34.20
N THR A 117 6.27 37.34 33.68
CA THR A 117 5.54 37.01 32.44
C THR A 117 4.05 37.36 32.61
N PRO A 118 3.47 38.22 31.74
CA PRO A 118 2.05 38.59 31.85
C PRO A 118 1.14 37.37 31.77
N ALA A 119 0.19 37.24 32.71
CA ALA A 119 -0.60 36.02 32.88
C ALA A 119 -1.41 35.64 31.64
N VAL A 120 -2.08 36.61 31.01
CA VAL A 120 -2.88 36.39 29.78
C VAL A 120 -1.98 35.97 28.62
N ALA A 121 -0.85 36.65 28.43
CA ALA A 121 0.09 36.31 27.36
C ALA A 121 0.72 34.93 27.55
N ALA A 122 1.06 34.58 28.80
CA ALA A 122 1.55 33.25 29.17
C ALA A 122 0.50 32.16 28.90
N ALA A 123 -0.78 32.45 29.13
CA ALA A 123 -1.87 31.50 28.91
C ALA A 123 -2.05 31.13 27.43
N LEU A 124 -1.71 32.05 26.51
CA LEU A 124 -1.80 31.89 25.05
C LEU A 124 -0.51 31.35 24.41
N MET A 125 0.50 30.97 25.21
CA MET A 125 1.82 30.64 24.66
C MET A 125 1.84 29.36 23.83
N ARG A 126 1.11 28.31 24.24
CA ARG A 126 1.28 26.98 23.65
C ARG A 126 0.66 26.91 22.25
N TYR A 127 -0.55 27.43 22.08
CA TYR A 127 -1.24 27.45 20.79
C TYR A 127 -1.13 28.78 20.04
N GLY A 128 -0.75 29.87 20.70
CA GLY A 128 -0.45 31.16 20.09
C GLY A 128 1.02 31.33 19.73
N SER A 129 1.81 31.92 20.64
CA SER A 129 3.17 32.42 20.34
C SER A 129 4.18 31.31 20.01
N MET A 130 4.09 30.14 20.63
CA MET A 130 4.93 28.98 20.29
C MET A 130 4.64 28.49 18.87
N VAL A 131 3.37 28.38 18.48
CA VAL A 131 3.01 27.97 17.11
C VAL A 131 3.53 28.99 16.10
N ALA A 132 3.33 30.28 16.37
CA ALA A 132 3.85 31.36 15.53
C ALA A 132 5.38 31.31 15.40
N TRP A 133 6.10 31.05 16.50
CA TRP A 133 7.55 30.87 16.49
C TRP A 133 7.98 29.68 15.63
N LEU A 134 7.36 28.52 15.80
CA LEU A 134 7.68 27.34 14.98
C LEU A 134 7.40 27.57 13.50
N LEU A 135 6.32 28.27 13.16
CA LEU A 135 6.06 28.67 11.78
C LEU A 135 7.15 29.63 11.26
N CYS A 136 7.58 30.59 12.07
CA CYS A 136 8.59 31.57 11.67
C CYS A 136 10.00 30.96 11.54
N GLU A 137 10.40 30.13 12.49
CA GLU A 137 11.78 29.63 12.62
C GLU A 137 12.02 28.26 12.00
N GLU A 138 11.00 27.39 11.91
CA GLU A 138 11.16 26.04 11.37
C GLU A 138 10.52 25.89 9.98
N VAL A 139 9.44 26.63 9.69
CA VAL A 139 8.75 26.56 8.38
C VAL A 139 9.22 27.68 7.45
N ALA A 140 9.32 28.90 7.97
CA ALA A 140 9.78 30.10 7.27
C ALA A 140 11.30 30.35 7.44
N ALA A 141 12.04 29.44 8.06
CA ALA A 141 13.51 29.45 8.14
C ALA A 141 14.22 29.74 6.80
N PRO A 142 13.77 29.17 5.65
CA PRO A 142 14.43 29.38 4.36
C PRO A 142 14.15 30.73 3.69
N LEU A 143 13.36 31.61 4.31
CA LEU A 143 12.99 32.89 3.72
C LEU A 143 14.12 33.92 3.81
N ALA A 144 14.27 34.73 2.77
CA ALA A 144 15.18 35.86 2.75
C ALA A 144 14.50 37.14 3.26
N GLU A 145 15.31 38.12 3.67
CA GLU A 145 14.81 39.45 4.00
C GLU A 145 14.08 40.07 2.80
N GLY A 146 12.89 40.62 3.04
CA GLY A 146 12.02 41.19 2.00
C GLY A 146 11.11 40.20 1.26
N ASP A 147 11.25 38.89 1.48
CA ASP A 147 10.30 37.89 0.97
C ASP A 147 8.89 38.12 1.55
N TRP A 148 7.88 37.74 0.77
CA TRP A 148 6.48 37.85 1.19
C TRP A 148 5.90 36.53 1.67
N VAL A 149 5.21 36.61 2.81
CA VAL A 149 4.41 35.53 3.40
C VAL A 149 2.95 35.97 3.49
N MET A 150 2.03 35.11 3.06
CA MET A 150 0.60 35.35 3.19
C MET A 150 0.00 34.48 4.28
N LEU A 151 -0.85 35.06 5.13
CA LEU A 151 -1.51 34.36 6.23
C LEU A 151 -3.03 34.50 6.14
N SER A 152 -3.76 33.40 6.14
CA SER A 152 -5.22 33.43 6.36
C SER A 152 -5.56 33.64 7.85
N ALA A 153 -6.85 33.87 8.16
CA ALA A 153 -7.33 34.02 9.53
C ALA A 153 -6.52 35.08 10.32
N GLY A 154 -6.24 36.21 9.67
CA GLY A 154 -5.30 37.22 10.11
C GLY A 154 -5.57 37.84 11.48
N ALA A 155 -6.84 37.88 11.88
CA ALA A 155 -7.25 38.34 13.21
C ALA A 155 -6.97 37.32 14.33
N GLY A 156 -6.60 36.08 14.00
CA GLY A 156 -6.32 35.03 14.96
C GLY A 156 -5.02 35.22 15.73
N CYS A 157 -4.95 34.65 16.94
CA CYS A 157 -3.82 34.79 17.87
C CYS A 157 -2.47 34.40 17.23
N VAL A 158 -2.42 33.26 16.53
CA VAL A 158 -1.20 32.78 15.85
C VAL A 158 -0.72 33.76 14.77
N ALA A 159 -1.63 34.28 13.95
CA ALA A 159 -1.29 35.19 12.87
C ALA A 159 -0.70 36.50 13.42
N GLN A 160 -1.31 37.05 14.49
CA GLN A 160 -0.83 38.27 15.14
C GLN A 160 0.56 38.12 15.77
N PHE A 161 0.85 36.98 16.42
CA PHE A 161 2.21 36.70 16.90
C PHE A 161 3.20 36.47 15.75
N PHE A 162 2.78 35.78 14.69
CA PHE A 162 3.63 35.52 13.53
C PHE A 162 4.04 36.81 12.84
N VAL A 163 3.12 37.75 12.65
CA VAL A 163 3.39 39.07 12.04
C VAL A 163 4.51 39.81 12.78
N GLN A 164 4.45 39.82 14.11
CA GLN A 164 5.47 40.46 14.94
C GLN A 164 6.84 39.77 14.80
N LEU A 165 6.86 38.43 14.80
CA LEU A 165 8.11 37.66 14.65
C LEU A 165 8.69 37.77 13.23
N ALA A 166 7.85 37.76 12.19
CA ALA A 166 8.26 37.93 10.80
C ALA A 166 8.89 39.31 10.56
N ARG A 167 8.30 40.37 11.15
CA ARG A 167 8.86 41.73 11.11
C ARG A 167 10.28 41.78 11.68
N ARG A 168 10.57 41.04 12.76
CA ARG A 168 11.91 40.97 13.36
C ARG A 168 12.93 40.29 12.45
N ARG A 169 12.49 39.40 11.56
CA ARG A 169 13.35 38.75 10.54
C ARG A 169 13.42 39.56 9.23
N GLY A 170 12.79 40.74 9.17
CA GLY A 170 12.71 41.55 7.96
C GLY A 170 11.84 40.93 6.85
N VAL A 171 10.99 39.97 7.19
CA VAL A 171 10.05 39.31 6.25
C VAL A 171 8.75 40.11 6.17
N ARG A 172 8.22 40.30 4.97
CA ARG A 172 6.98 41.05 4.73
C ARG A 172 5.76 40.13 4.81
N THR A 173 4.67 40.65 5.36
CA THR A 173 3.45 39.86 5.60
C THR A 173 2.23 40.45 4.92
N ALA A 174 1.49 39.59 4.22
CA ALA A 174 0.16 39.85 3.69
C ALA A 174 -0.88 39.09 4.53
N VAL A 175 -1.66 39.83 5.30
CA VAL A 175 -2.57 39.26 6.29
C VAL A 175 -3.99 39.29 5.75
N VAL A 176 -4.56 38.11 5.53
CA VAL A 176 -5.89 37.94 4.96
C VAL A 176 -6.91 37.83 6.09
N VAL A 177 -7.88 38.72 6.08
CA VAL A 177 -8.94 38.82 7.09
C VAL A 177 -10.31 38.66 6.42
N ARG A 178 -11.27 38.10 7.16
CA ARG A 178 -12.65 37.97 6.65
C ARG A 178 -13.27 39.34 6.43
N ASP A 179 -14.12 39.46 5.42
CA ASP A 179 -14.96 40.64 5.20
C ASP A 179 -15.89 40.90 6.40
N ARG A 180 -15.75 42.07 7.03
CA ARG A 180 -16.53 42.52 8.21
C ARG A 180 -16.70 44.04 8.22
N VAL A 181 -17.60 44.54 9.06
CA VAL A 181 -17.91 46.00 9.16
C VAL A 181 -16.74 46.78 9.80
N ASP A 182 -15.99 46.14 10.70
CA ASP A 182 -14.88 46.71 11.49
C ASP A 182 -13.50 46.57 10.82
N MET A 183 -13.47 46.39 9.49
CA MET A 183 -12.24 46.14 8.73
C MET A 183 -11.17 47.23 8.88
N ALA A 184 -11.57 48.50 9.01
CA ALA A 184 -10.63 49.62 9.17
C ALA A 184 -9.87 49.54 10.50
N GLU A 185 -10.56 49.21 11.58
CA GLU A 185 -9.97 49.04 12.91
C GLU A 185 -9.07 47.80 12.95
N THR A 186 -9.55 46.67 12.43
CA THR A 186 -8.75 45.44 12.33
C THR A 186 -7.48 45.65 11.51
N THR A 187 -7.55 46.42 10.41
CA THR A 187 -6.39 46.76 9.59
C THR A 187 -5.38 47.62 10.38
N ALA A 188 -5.84 48.69 11.02
CA ALA A 188 -4.99 49.56 11.82
C ALA A 188 -4.25 48.79 12.92
N ARG A 189 -4.96 47.89 13.61
CA ARG A 189 -4.39 47.03 14.66
C ARG A 189 -3.31 46.08 14.11
N LEU A 190 -3.60 45.36 13.03
CA LEU A 190 -2.64 44.41 12.43
C LEU A 190 -1.41 45.13 11.86
N THR A 191 -1.58 46.30 11.26
CA THR A 191 -0.46 47.13 10.80
C THR A 191 0.37 47.64 11.97
N ALA A 192 -0.23 48.03 13.09
CA ALA A 192 0.48 48.43 14.30
C ALA A 192 1.35 47.29 14.88
N LEU A 193 0.90 46.03 14.75
CA LEU A 193 1.67 44.83 15.11
C LEU A 193 2.78 44.49 14.09
N GLY A 194 2.75 45.06 12.89
CA GLY A 194 3.80 44.89 11.89
C GLY A 194 3.36 44.28 10.56
N ALA A 195 2.05 44.13 10.31
CA ALA A 195 1.57 43.61 9.04
C ALA A 195 1.93 44.58 7.90
N SER A 196 2.51 44.07 6.82
CA SER A 196 2.92 44.91 5.68
C SER A 196 1.73 45.29 4.82
N ILE A 197 0.76 44.38 4.65
CA ILE A 197 -0.54 44.66 4.04
C ILE A 197 -1.61 43.80 4.71
N VAL A 198 -2.81 44.35 4.83
CA VAL A 198 -4.01 43.64 5.27
C VAL A 198 -5.00 43.62 4.11
N VAL A 199 -5.53 42.44 3.80
CA VAL A 199 -6.37 42.20 2.62
C VAL A 199 -7.61 41.44 3.06
N SER A 200 -8.78 41.81 2.53
CA SER A 200 -10.01 41.04 2.75
C SER A 200 -10.02 39.75 1.92
N GLU A 201 -10.76 38.73 2.37
CA GLU A 201 -11.00 37.50 1.59
C GLU A 201 -11.56 37.82 0.19
N SER A 202 -12.50 38.77 0.09
CA SER A 202 -13.05 39.23 -1.20
C SER A 202 -12.02 39.94 -2.09
N GLN A 203 -11.14 40.76 -1.52
CA GLN A 203 -10.05 41.37 -2.29
C GLN A 203 -9.05 40.32 -2.78
N LEU A 204 -8.67 39.36 -1.94
CA LEU A 204 -7.78 38.27 -2.33
C LEU A 204 -8.39 37.42 -3.46
N ALA A 205 -9.70 37.12 -3.39
CA ALA A 205 -10.38 36.36 -4.42
C ALA A 205 -10.36 37.07 -5.80
N ARG A 206 -10.48 38.40 -5.81
CA ARG A 206 -10.43 39.22 -7.04
C ARG A 206 -9.03 39.42 -7.57
N ASP A 207 -8.11 39.84 -6.71
CA ASP A 207 -6.81 40.39 -7.12
C ASP A 207 -5.68 39.35 -7.04
N LYS A 208 -5.89 38.23 -6.32
CA LYS A 208 -4.97 37.10 -6.19
C LYS A 208 -3.51 37.55 -5.96
N ALA A 209 -2.59 37.16 -6.84
CA ALA A 209 -1.17 37.49 -6.74
C ALA A 209 -0.89 39.00 -6.73
N SER A 210 -1.76 39.82 -7.33
CA SER A 210 -1.59 41.27 -7.43
C SER A 210 -1.79 42.00 -6.10
N VAL A 211 -2.32 41.35 -5.06
CA VAL A 211 -2.41 41.93 -3.72
C VAL A 211 -1.04 42.12 -3.06
N VAL A 212 -0.02 41.42 -3.55
CA VAL A 212 1.35 41.50 -3.04
C VAL A 212 2.26 42.10 -4.10
N PRO A 213 3.02 43.18 -3.79
CA PRO A 213 3.88 43.84 -4.78
C PRO A 213 5.19 43.08 -5.09
N GLY A 214 5.47 42.00 -4.38
CA GLY A 214 6.71 41.23 -4.49
C GLY A 214 6.49 39.72 -4.61
N LYS A 215 7.57 38.95 -4.44
CA LYS A 215 7.54 37.50 -4.59
C LYS A 215 6.88 36.84 -3.38
N LEU A 216 5.64 36.39 -3.54
CA LEU A 216 4.94 35.60 -2.52
C LEU A 216 5.45 34.15 -2.51
N VAL A 217 6.28 33.82 -1.53
CA VAL A 217 7.01 32.53 -1.46
C VAL A 217 6.41 31.53 -0.47
N LEU A 218 5.59 32.00 0.47
CA LEU A 218 4.97 31.15 1.50
C LEU A 218 3.53 31.59 1.75
N ALA A 219 2.61 30.62 1.76
CA ALA A 219 1.22 30.79 2.18
C ALA A 219 0.96 29.93 3.41
N LEU A 220 0.50 30.55 4.50
CA LEU A 220 0.14 29.92 5.77
C LEU A 220 -1.39 29.95 5.91
N ASP A 221 -2.03 28.83 5.60
CA ASP A 221 -3.48 28.75 5.54
C ASP A 221 -4.06 27.97 6.74
N SER A 222 -5.00 28.58 7.43
CA SER A 222 -5.76 28.04 8.56
C SER A 222 -7.24 27.91 8.24
N VAL A 223 -7.71 28.43 7.11
CA VAL A 223 -9.12 28.45 6.70
C VAL A 223 -9.41 27.35 5.69
N PHE A 224 -8.56 27.17 4.66
CA PHE A 224 -8.81 26.29 3.52
C PHE A 224 -9.94 26.77 2.59
N GLY A 225 -10.41 25.90 1.68
CA GLY A 225 -11.50 26.21 0.76
C GLY A 225 -11.18 27.35 -0.21
N GLY A 226 -12.15 28.24 -0.46
CA GLY A 226 -12.00 29.34 -1.42
C GLY A 226 -10.84 30.29 -1.10
N VAL A 227 -10.63 30.61 0.18
CA VAL A 227 -9.49 31.42 0.64
C VAL A 227 -8.18 30.69 0.37
N GLY A 228 -8.12 29.41 0.73
CA GLY A 228 -6.95 28.55 0.46
C GLY A 228 -6.62 28.43 -1.02
N GLN A 229 -7.63 28.32 -1.88
CA GLN A 229 -7.45 28.32 -3.33
C GLN A 229 -6.84 29.65 -3.81
N ALA A 230 -7.37 30.78 -3.35
CA ALA A 230 -6.87 32.09 -3.76
C ALA A 230 -5.44 32.32 -3.28
N MET A 231 -5.08 31.85 -2.07
CA MET A 231 -3.70 31.86 -1.58
C MET A 231 -2.77 30.97 -2.41
N LEU A 232 -3.20 29.75 -2.76
CA LEU A 232 -2.44 28.81 -3.60
C LEU A 232 -2.18 29.41 -4.99
N ASP A 233 -3.21 29.96 -5.61
CA ASP A 233 -3.14 30.61 -6.93
C ASP A 233 -2.23 31.85 -6.94
N SER A 234 -2.01 32.46 -5.77
CA SER A 234 -1.20 33.66 -5.58
C SER A 234 0.30 33.38 -5.39
N LEU A 235 0.69 32.12 -5.15
CA LEU A 235 2.08 31.75 -4.90
C LEU A 235 2.95 31.90 -6.15
N ALA A 236 4.16 32.44 -5.94
CA ALA A 236 5.20 32.51 -6.94
C ALA A 236 5.79 31.12 -7.25
N VAL A 237 6.53 31.02 -8.35
CA VAL A 237 7.23 29.79 -8.75
C VAL A 237 8.17 29.31 -7.64
N GLY A 238 8.09 28.02 -7.29
CA GLY A 238 8.80 27.38 -6.18
C GLY A 238 8.21 27.69 -4.79
N GLY A 239 7.06 28.37 -4.74
CA GLY A 239 6.39 28.76 -3.50
C GLY A 239 5.87 27.57 -2.71
N ARG A 240 5.68 27.79 -1.40
CA ARG A 240 5.19 26.77 -0.47
C ARG A 240 3.83 27.16 0.09
N TYR A 241 2.90 26.23 0.02
CA TYR A 241 1.61 26.31 0.68
C TYR A 241 1.63 25.40 1.92
N VAL A 242 1.31 25.96 3.08
CA VAL A 242 1.33 25.26 4.36
C VAL A 242 -0.04 25.34 5.01
N MET A 243 -0.66 24.19 5.17
CA MET A 243 -1.91 24.06 5.92
C MET A 243 -1.60 23.99 7.41
N VAL A 244 -1.98 25.04 8.15
CA VAL A 244 -1.71 25.27 9.57
C VAL A 244 -2.90 24.90 10.46
N GLY A 245 -4.14 25.08 9.98
CA GLY A 245 -5.37 24.89 10.75
C GLY A 245 -6.57 24.51 9.88
N MET A 246 -7.69 24.12 10.49
CA MET A 246 -8.91 23.63 9.80
C MET A 246 -10.14 24.48 10.15
N LEU A 247 -10.03 25.81 10.07
CA LEU A 247 -11.12 26.73 10.45
C LEU A 247 -12.31 26.72 9.48
N GLY A 248 -12.11 26.35 8.21
CA GLY A 248 -13.19 26.24 7.20
C GLY A 248 -13.96 24.91 7.21
N GLY A 249 -13.73 24.05 8.21
CA GLY A 249 -14.42 22.76 8.34
C GLY A 249 -13.88 21.67 7.39
N GLY A 250 -14.28 20.42 7.66
CA GLY A 250 -13.73 19.22 7.00
C GLY A 250 -14.24 18.94 5.57
N SER A 251 -15.19 19.73 5.06
CA SER A 251 -15.84 19.55 3.76
C SER A 251 -15.31 20.46 2.65
N SER A 252 -14.41 21.39 2.97
CA SER A 252 -13.82 22.32 2.00
C SER A 252 -12.67 21.66 1.20
N ALA A 253 -12.53 22.04 -0.07
CA ALA A 253 -11.50 21.51 -0.96
C ALA A 253 -10.81 22.62 -1.76
N ILE A 254 -9.58 22.37 -2.19
CA ILE A 254 -8.83 23.20 -3.13
C ILE A 254 -8.45 22.36 -4.36
N SER A 255 -8.46 22.97 -5.54
CA SER A 255 -8.07 22.39 -6.81
C SER A 255 -6.59 22.60 -7.10
N VAL A 256 -5.87 21.48 -7.26
CA VAL A 256 -4.44 21.47 -7.58
C VAL A 256 -4.24 20.93 -9.00
N GLY A 257 -3.90 21.84 -9.93
CA GLY A 257 -3.71 21.50 -11.34
C GLY A 257 -2.25 21.45 -11.79
N THR A 258 -2.06 21.21 -13.10
CA THR A 258 -0.74 21.23 -13.75
C THR A 258 -0.04 22.58 -13.65
N GLU A 259 -0.80 23.68 -13.61
CA GLU A 259 -0.28 25.03 -13.38
C GLU A 259 0.48 25.10 -12.04
N HIS A 260 -0.09 24.56 -10.97
CA HIS A 260 0.49 24.58 -9.62
C HIS A 260 1.71 23.65 -9.51
N LEU A 261 1.59 22.41 -9.99
CA LEU A 261 2.63 21.40 -9.77
C LEU A 261 3.75 21.41 -10.82
N PHE A 262 3.41 21.57 -12.10
CA PHE A 262 4.39 21.45 -13.18
C PHE A 262 4.99 22.80 -13.56
N ARG A 263 4.15 23.82 -13.81
CA ARG A 263 4.66 25.13 -14.22
C ARG A 263 5.25 25.91 -13.06
N ARG A 264 4.54 25.98 -11.93
CA ARG A 264 4.96 26.75 -10.76
C ARG A 264 5.73 25.95 -9.72
N GLN A 265 5.77 24.62 -9.82
CA GLN A 265 6.53 23.75 -8.91
C GLN A 265 6.22 24.02 -7.41
N LEU A 266 4.94 24.25 -7.11
CA LEU A 266 4.51 24.56 -5.74
C LEU A 266 4.61 23.34 -4.84
N SER A 267 4.99 23.56 -3.59
CA SER A 267 5.03 22.52 -2.54
C SER A 267 3.86 22.70 -1.59
N LEU A 268 3.02 21.67 -1.42
CA LEU A 268 1.89 21.68 -0.47
C LEU A 268 2.23 20.79 0.70
N THR A 269 2.22 21.35 1.92
CA THR A 269 2.59 20.63 3.15
C THR A 269 1.62 20.94 4.28
N SER A 270 1.49 20.03 5.24
CA SER A 270 0.76 20.30 6.49
C SER A 270 1.71 20.64 7.62
N PHE A 271 1.28 21.50 8.54
CA PHE A 271 1.99 21.80 9.77
C PHE A 271 1.28 21.19 10.98
N ARG A 272 2.03 20.50 11.84
CA ARG A 272 1.55 20.01 13.13
C ARG A 272 2.55 20.39 14.22
N SER A 273 2.17 21.29 15.12
CA SER A 273 3.05 21.79 16.18
C SER A 273 3.60 20.68 17.06
N SER A 274 2.79 19.66 17.39
CA SER A 274 3.21 18.50 18.19
C SER A 274 4.34 17.68 17.53
N GLU A 275 4.32 17.57 16.20
CA GLU A 275 5.36 16.86 15.46
C GLU A 275 6.67 17.65 15.45
N VAL A 276 6.60 18.96 15.24
CA VAL A 276 7.77 19.85 15.26
C VAL A 276 8.38 19.91 16.66
N LEU A 277 7.56 20.05 17.70
CA LEU A 277 8.02 20.03 19.10
C LEU A 277 8.72 18.73 19.46
N ARG A 278 8.21 17.58 19.00
CA ARG A 278 8.87 16.28 19.18
C ARG A 278 10.22 16.22 18.47
N ARG A 279 10.33 16.81 17.27
CA ARG A 279 11.57 16.84 16.48
C ARG A 279 12.66 17.70 17.13
N ILE A 280 12.32 18.89 17.63
CA ILE A 280 13.30 19.79 18.26
C ILE A 280 13.69 19.34 19.68
N GLY A 281 12.90 18.48 20.31
CA GLY A 281 13.15 17.91 21.63
C GLY A 281 12.75 18.84 22.79
N LYS A 282 12.62 18.24 23.98
CA LYS A 282 12.12 18.93 25.18
C LYS A 282 12.99 20.14 25.55
N ALA A 283 14.30 19.98 25.65
CA ALA A 283 15.21 21.06 26.07
C ALA A 283 15.13 22.29 25.15
N ARG A 284 15.07 22.11 23.82
CA ARG A 284 14.93 23.22 22.88
C ARG A 284 13.56 23.86 22.96
N ALA A 285 12.48 23.08 23.11
CA ALA A 285 11.14 23.63 23.29
C ALA A 285 11.05 24.50 24.56
N GLU A 286 11.64 24.07 25.67
CA GLU A 286 11.69 24.85 26.91
C GLU A 286 12.48 26.16 26.75
N SER A 287 13.62 26.09 26.06
CA SER A 287 14.40 27.28 25.74
C SER A 287 13.59 28.28 24.93
N VAL A 288 12.81 27.82 23.93
CA VAL A 288 11.94 28.68 23.12
C VAL A 288 10.84 29.32 23.96
N TYR A 289 10.19 28.57 24.87
CA TYR A 289 9.19 29.16 25.78
C TYR A 289 9.80 30.26 26.66
N LYS A 290 11.00 30.05 27.19
CA LYS A 290 11.70 31.08 27.98
C LYS A 290 12.05 32.31 27.14
N THR A 291 12.51 32.13 25.91
CA THR A 291 12.75 33.23 24.98
C THR A 291 11.47 34.00 24.70
N LEU A 292 10.37 33.33 24.35
CA LEU A 292 9.07 33.98 24.11
C LEU A 292 8.56 34.72 25.36
N ALA A 293 8.74 34.16 26.54
CA ALA A 293 8.40 34.83 27.80
C ALA A 293 9.22 36.11 27.99
N GLN A 294 10.53 36.06 27.74
CA GLN A 294 11.39 37.24 27.82
C GLN A 294 10.96 38.32 26.83
N LEU A 295 10.66 37.95 25.58
CA LEU A 295 10.19 38.90 24.56
C LEU A 295 8.87 39.59 24.98
N LEU A 296 7.97 38.87 25.66
CA LEU A 296 6.73 39.44 26.18
C LEU A 296 6.98 40.36 27.38
N ILE A 297 7.93 40.04 28.25
CA ILE A 297 8.32 40.87 29.41
C ILE A 297 8.95 42.17 28.95
N ASP A 298 9.84 42.10 27.97
CA ASP A 298 10.56 43.25 27.42
C ASP A 298 9.65 44.13 26.53
N GLY A 299 8.43 43.69 26.26
CA GLY A 299 7.47 44.39 25.40
C GLY A 299 7.82 44.33 23.90
N GLU A 300 8.84 43.55 23.53
CA GLU A 300 9.23 43.33 22.14
C GLU A 300 8.25 42.41 21.37
N LEU A 301 7.51 41.58 22.11
CA LEU A 301 6.34 40.87 21.62
C LEU A 301 5.13 41.35 22.41
N LYS A 302 4.07 41.77 21.72
CA LYS A 302 2.81 42.20 22.33
C LYS A 302 1.80 41.08 22.29
N CYS A 303 1.08 40.91 23.40
CA CYS A 303 -0.08 40.04 23.46
C CYS A 303 -1.17 40.60 22.54
N PRO A 304 -1.79 39.77 21.69
CA PRO A 304 -3.00 40.14 20.97
C PRO A 304 -4.11 40.59 21.91
N ASP A 305 -4.94 41.53 21.45
CA ASP A 305 -6.15 41.92 22.17
C ASP A 305 -7.12 40.74 22.18
N VAL A 306 -7.45 40.25 23.37
CA VAL A 306 -8.40 39.17 23.60
C VAL A 306 -9.51 39.67 24.51
N ALA A 307 -10.72 39.18 24.30
CA ALA A 307 -11.80 39.40 25.25
C ALA A 307 -11.44 38.70 26.57
N VAL A 308 -11.44 39.45 27.67
CA VAL A 308 -11.15 38.91 29.01
C VAL A 308 -12.41 38.96 29.83
N VAL A 309 -12.80 37.82 30.39
CA VAL A 309 -13.88 37.70 31.36
C VAL A 309 -13.24 37.55 32.74
N ASP A 310 -13.52 38.48 33.64
CA ASP A 310 -13.00 38.41 35.02
C ASP A 310 -13.86 37.47 35.87
N TRP A 311 -13.27 36.36 36.27
CA TRP A 311 -13.90 35.36 37.12
C TRP A 311 -14.33 35.93 38.48
N ALA A 312 -13.62 36.94 39.00
CA ALA A 312 -13.91 37.54 40.31
C ALA A 312 -15.16 38.41 40.31
N GLN A 313 -15.56 38.98 39.16
CA GLN A 313 -16.77 39.80 39.06
C GLN A 313 -18.07 38.97 39.18
N ALA A 314 -17.97 37.64 39.08
CA ALA A 314 -19.06 36.69 39.28
C ALA A 314 -18.85 35.79 40.51
N GLU A 315 -17.96 36.16 41.45
CA GLU A 315 -17.77 35.42 42.70
C GLU A 315 -19.04 35.48 43.57
N GLY A 316 -19.73 34.34 43.67
CA GLY A 316 -20.97 34.19 44.45
C GLY A 316 -22.20 33.87 43.60
N ASP A 317 -22.09 33.97 42.27
CA ASP A 317 -23.15 33.68 41.30
C ASP A 317 -22.67 32.61 40.30
N ASP A 318 -22.90 31.34 40.65
CA ASP A 318 -22.54 30.20 39.80
C ASP A 318 -23.35 30.20 38.48
N GLU A 319 -24.60 30.69 38.49
CA GLU A 319 -25.42 30.85 37.28
C GLU A 319 -24.84 31.92 36.34
N GLY A 320 -24.38 33.04 36.89
CA GLY A 320 -23.67 34.09 36.14
C GLY A 320 -22.37 33.60 35.50
N LEU A 321 -21.58 32.79 36.21
CA LEU A 321 -20.36 32.18 35.65
C LEU A 321 -20.67 31.18 34.52
N GLU A 322 -21.72 30.37 34.68
CA GLU A 322 -22.19 29.48 33.62
C GLU A 322 -22.65 30.29 32.39
N LEU A 323 -23.45 31.33 32.59
CA LEU A 323 -23.92 32.20 31.52
C LEU A 323 -22.74 32.80 30.75
N LEU A 324 -21.79 33.43 31.45
CA LEU A 324 -20.59 34.05 30.86
C LEU A 324 -19.72 33.04 30.10
N ALA A 325 -19.54 31.83 30.65
CA ALA A 325 -18.78 30.77 29.99
C ALA A 325 -19.49 30.30 28.70
N ASN A 326 -20.81 30.11 28.74
CA ASN A 326 -21.59 29.70 27.58
C ASN A 326 -21.68 30.83 26.54
N GLU A 327 -21.82 32.09 26.93
CA GLU A 327 -21.77 33.26 26.02
C GLU A 327 -20.41 33.38 25.33
N SER A 328 -19.32 33.17 26.06
CA SER A 328 -17.96 33.17 25.50
C SER A 328 -17.78 32.05 24.45
N ILE A 329 -18.35 30.87 24.71
CA ILE A 329 -18.37 29.74 23.76
C ILE A 329 -19.25 30.06 22.55
N GLN A 330 -20.42 30.64 22.76
CA GLN A 330 -21.34 31.01 21.68
C GLN A 330 -20.75 32.10 20.79
N THR A 331 -20.09 33.11 21.38
CA THR A 331 -19.36 34.15 20.63
C THR A 331 -18.25 33.52 19.78
N SER A 332 -17.49 32.58 20.37
CA SER A 332 -16.45 31.81 19.66
C SER A 332 -17.01 30.86 18.58
N ARG A 333 -18.30 30.51 18.63
CA ARG A 333 -19.03 29.74 17.60
C ARG A 333 -19.69 30.62 16.53
N GLY A 334 -20.25 31.77 16.90
CA GLY A 334 -20.96 32.72 16.02
C GLY A 334 -20.06 33.33 14.95
N ASP A 335 -18.75 33.38 15.19
CA ASP A 335 -17.73 33.65 14.19
C ASP A 335 -17.63 32.59 13.07
N THR A 336 -18.53 31.59 13.00
CA THR A 336 -18.52 30.52 11.98
C THR A 336 -19.85 30.24 11.27
N ALA A 337 -20.91 31.06 11.44
CA ALA A 337 -22.22 30.75 10.84
C ALA A 337 -22.87 31.93 10.09
N VAL A 338 -22.49 32.16 8.82
CA VAL A 338 -23.36 32.78 7.80
C VAL A 338 -23.00 32.21 6.42
N ALA A 339 -24.03 31.86 5.63
CA ALA A 339 -24.07 31.40 4.23
C ALA A 339 -24.29 29.90 3.96
N ASP A 340 -25.34 29.32 4.55
CA ASP A 340 -26.27 28.47 3.80
C ASP A 340 -27.50 29.33 3.51
N ASP A 341 -27.47 30.10 2.43
CA ASP A 341 -28.64 30.85 1.96
C ASP A 341 -28.70 30.75 0.43
N GLU A 342 -29.25 29.63 -0.06
CA GLU A 342 -29.82 29.55 -1.40
C GLU A 342 -31.35 29.50 -1.28
N SER A 343 -31.97 30.64 -1.56
CA SER A 343 -33.40 30.72 -1.85
C SER A 343 -33.63 30.44 -3.33
N SER A 344 -34.40 29.38 -3.61
CA SER A 344 -35.53 29.32 -4.57
C SER A 344 -35.62 27.99 -5.32
N ILE A 345 -36.61 27.19 -4.95
CA ILE A 345 -37.73 26.68 -5.79
C ILE A 345 -38.32 25.48 -5.05
N GLY A 346 -39.62 25.61 -4.73
CA GLY A 346 -40.30 24.79 -3.73
C GLY A 346 -40.54 23.33 -4.11
N THR A 347 -40.67 22.50 -3.08
CA THR A 347 -41.84 21.63 -2.87
C THR A 347 -41.76 21.06 -1.46
N SER A 348 -42.87 21.20 -0.74
CA SER A 348 -43.09 20.74 0.63
C SER A 348 -42.94 19.22 0.79
N ARG A 349 -42.13 18.77 1.75
CA ARG A 349 -42.31 17.48 2.44
C ARG A 349 -42.10 17.64 3.95
N PRO A 350 -42.87 16.93 4.81
CA PRO A 350 -42.74 17.06 6.26
C PRO A 350 -41.44 16.44 6.76
N ARG A 351 -40.88 17.00 7.84
CA ARG A 351 -39.80 16.38 8.62
C ARG A 351 -40.25 15.00 9.12
N GLU A 352 -39.76 13.93 8.51
CA GLU A 352 -39.78 12.60 9.09
C GLU A 352 -38.70 12.52 10.18
N THR A 353 -39.12 12.20 11.40
CA THR A 353 -38.26 11.81 12.51
C THR A 353 -37.60 10.48 12.19
N LEU A 354 -36.29 10.49 11.95
CA LEU A 354 -35.46 9.30 11.73
C LEU A 354 -35.53 8.36 12.95
N SER A 355 -35.68 7.05 12.70
CA SER A 355 -35.74 6.02 13.72
C SER A 355 -34.37 5.69 14.30
N GLU A 356 -34.32 5.08 15.50
CA GLU A 356 -33.07 4.73 16.20
C GLU A 356 -32.10 3.87 15.36
N SER A 357 -32.60 3.10 14.40
CA SER A 357 -31.78 2.32 13.45
C SER A 357 -30.95 3.17 12.48
N GLU A 358 -31.31 4.44 12.24
CA GLU A 358 -30.55 5.36 11.37
C GLU A 358 -29.53 6.20 12.16
N LYS A 359 -29.68 6.31 13.49
CA LYS A 359 -28.67 6.95 14.37
C LYS A 359 -27.39 6.12 14.50
N ASP A 360 -27.51 4.80 14.44
CA ASP A 360 -26.34 3.90 14.48
C ASP A 360 -25.52 3.96 13.18
N VAL A 361 -26.15 4.25 12.03
CA VAL A 361 -25.47 4.41 10.74
C VAL A 361 -24.72 5.75 10.65
N VAL A 362 -25.27 6.83 11.23
CA VAL A 362 -24.62 8.16 11.29
C VAL A 362 -23.46 8.19 12.31
N GLY A 363 -23.52 7.37 13.36
CA GLY A 363 -22.43 7.20 14.34
C GLY A 363 -21.17 6.57 13.75
N GLU A 364 -21.31 5.64 12.80
CA GLU A 364 -20.18 5.01 12.12
C GLU A 364 -19.55 5.89 11.02
N THR A 365 -20.32 6.77 10.37
CA THR A 365 -19.78 7.64 9.30
C THR A 365 -18.93 8.79 9.86
N SER A 366 -19.23 9.30 11.06
CA SER A 366 -18.47 10.42 11.66
C SER A 366 -17.10 10.01 12.22
N GLN A 367 -16.83 8.72 12.45
CA GLN A 367 -15.53 8.22 12.90
C GLN A 367 -14.56 7.90 11.74
N ALA A 368 -15.06 7.82 10.49
CA ALA A 368 -14.27 7.44 9.33
C ALA A 368 -13.47 8.60 8.69
N VAL A 369 -13.83 9.87 8.93
CA VAL A 369 -13.30 11.00 8.14
C VAL A 369 -12.03 11.65 8.73
N ALA A 370 -11.59 11.29 9.95
CA ALA A 370 -10.48 11.97 10.65
C ALA A 370 -9.10 11.26 10.64
N ARG A 371 -8.89 10.22 9.83
CA ARG A 371 -7.57 9.57 9.69
C ARG A 371 -7.23 9.37 8.22
N LEU A 372 -6.34 10.20 7.66
CA LEU A 372 -5.53 9.69 6.56
C LEU A 372 -4.81 8.45 7.10
N PRO A 373 -4.93 7.28 6.45
CA PRO A 373 -4.24 6.09 6.92
C PRO A 373 -2.73 6.39 6.98
N PRO A 374 -2.03 5.99 8.06
CA PRO A 374 -0.57 6.11 8.10
C PRO A 374 0.01 5.50 6.83
N SER A 375 1.06 6.12 6.27
CA SER A 375 1.67 5.60 5.05
C SER A 375 2.02 4.12 5.28
N PRO A 376 1.55 3.19 4.44
CA PRO A 376 1.79 1.75 4.64
C PRO A 376 3.28 1.39 4.57
N ARG A 377 4.11 2.29 4.05
CA ARG A 377 5.57 2.18 4.09
C ARG A 377 6.03 2.24 5.55
N THR A 378 6.66 1.19 6.03
CA THR A 378 7.31 1.12 7.36
C THR A 378 8.81 1.41 7.30
N VAL A 379 9.39 1.54 6.11
CA VAL A 379 10.78 1.96 5.89
C VAL A 379 10.77 3.43 5.53
N HIS A 380 11.08 4.29 6.51
CA HIS A 380 11.23 5.74 6.34
C HIS A 380 12.68 6.14 6.51
N GLY A 381 13.38 6.28 5.39
CA GLY A 381 14.74 6.80 5.27
C GLY A 381 15.05 7.01 3.78
N VAL A 382 15.99 7.90 3.48
CA VAL A 382 16.49 8.32 2.14
C VAL A 382 16.01 7.41 1.01
N LEU A 383 15.31 7.93 0.00
CA LEU A 383 14.72 7.25 -1.18
C LEU A 383 15.44 5.95 -1.63
N LEU A 384 16.76 5.92 -1.51
CA LEU A 384 17.67 4.80 -1.66
C LEU A 384 17.32 3.52 -0.84
N GLN A 385 16.96 3.61 0.44
CA GLN A 385 16.66 2.42 1.27
C GLN A 385 15.44 1.65 0.79
N TRP A 386 14.39 2.38 0.40
CA TRP A 386 13.19 1.79 -0.20
C TRP A 386 13.50 1.19 -1.58
N ALA A 387 14.23 1.92 -2.43
CA ALA A 387 14.63 1.41 -3.74
C ALA A 387 15.44 0.11 -3.62
N VAL A 388 16.40 0.06 -2.70
CA VAL A 388 17.22 -1.12 -2.43
C VAL A 388 16.38 -2.28 -1.90
N THR A 389 15.40 -2.02 -1.03
CA THR A 389 14.47 -3.05 -0.53
C THR A 389 13.65 -3.66 -1.67
N VAL A 390 13.08 -2.80 -2.53
CA VAL A 390 12.29 -3.23 -3.70
C VAL A 390 13.15 -4.02 -4.68
N VAL A 391 14.38 -3.56 -4.97
CA VAL A 391 15.32 -4.29 -5.83
C VAL A 391 15.66 -5.64 -5.21
N GLY A 392 15.94 -5.71 -3.91
CA GLY A 392 16.26 -6.96 -3.22
C GLY A 392 15.16 -8.01 -3.34
N VAL A 393 13.90 -7.62 -3.12
CA VAL A 393 12.76 -8.56 -3.27
C VAL A 393 12.48 -8.92 -4.73
N LEU A 394 12.70 -8.00 -5.67
CA LEU A 394 12.54 -8.28 -7.10
C LEU A 394 13.62 -9.23 -7.64
N VAL A 395 14.86 -9.15 -7.15
CA VAL A 395 15.92 -10.11 -7.52
C VAL A 395 15.52 -11.54 -7.15
N SER A 396 14.86 -11.74 -6.01
CA SER A 396 14.33 -13.05 -5.64
C SER A 396 13.29 -13.58 -6.64
N GLN A 397 12.41 -12.72 -7.17
CA GLN A 397 11.50 -13.10 -8.26
C GLN A 397 12.25 -13.46 -9.54
N PHE A 398 13.27 -12.67 -9.89
CA PHE A 398 14.11 -12.91 -11.05
C PHE A 398 14.74 -14.30 -10.99
N LEU A 399 15.35 -14.65 -9.85
CA LEU A 399 15.98 -15.96 -9.64
C LEU A 399 14.99 -17.11 -9.71
N TYR A 400 13.79 -16.94 -9.18
CA TYR A 400 12.74 -17.95 -9.27
C TYR A 400 12.32 -18.20 -10.73
N ALA A 401 12.08 -17.13 -11.50
CA ALA A 401 11.70 -17.24 -12.90
C ALA A 401 12.83 -17.84 -13.77
N MET A 402 14.05 -17.34 -13.58
CA MET A 402 15.25 -17.82 -14.27
C MET A 402 15.52 -19.30 -13.97
N GLY A 403 15.47 -19.71 -12.71
CA GLY A 403 15.69 -21.10 -12.29
C GLY A 403 14.63 -22.07 -12.79
N ASN A 404 13.43 -21.59 -13.13
CA ASN A 404 12.40 -22.42 -13.76
C ASN A 404 12.74 -22.73 -15.22
N THR A 405 13.14 -21.73 -16.01
CA THR A 405 13.36 -21.87 -17.46
C THR A 405 14.76 -22.35 -17.84
N MET A 406 15.77 -22.02 -17.04
CA MET A 406 17.16 -22.42 -17.25
C MET A 406 17.34 -23.95 -17.34
N VAL A 407 16.55 -24.70 -16.58
CA VAL A 407 16.65 -26.17 -16.53
C VAL A 407 16.39 -26.82 -17.88
N ALA A 408 15.50 -26.25 -18.69
CA ALA A 408 15.19 -26.79 -20.02
C ALA A 408 16.43 -26.90 -20.92
N VAL A 409 17.37 -25.95 -20.83
CA VAL A 409 18.59 -25.93 -21.66
C VAL A 409 19.68 -26.84 -21.11
N ILE A 410 19.81 -26.95 -19.78
CA ILE A 410 20.87 -27.75 -19.15
C ILE A 410 20.49 -29.23 -18.98
N THR A 411 19.23 -29.59 -19.22
CA THR A 411 18.70 -30.96 -19.06
C THR A 411 19.53 -32.03 -19.78
N PRO A 412 19.93 -31.86 -21.07
CA PRO A 412 20.76 -32.84 -21.76
C PRO A 412 22.12 -33.06 -21.06
N ALA A 413 22.76 -31.99 -20.60
CA ALA A 413 24.04 -32.06 -19.89
C ALA A 413 23.92 -32.80 -18.54
N ILE A 414 22.81 -32.61 -17.82
CA ILE A 414 22.54 -33.32 -16.57
C ILE A 414 22.41 -34.83 -16.80
N VAL A 415 21.71 -35.25 -17.86
CA VAL A 415 21.56 -36.68 -18.19
C VAL A 415 22.87 -37.31 -18.60
N ASN A 416 23.68 -36.61 -19.40
CA ASN A 416 24.97 -37.13 -19.83
C ASN A 416 25.93 -37.35 -18.65
N ASP A 417 25.83 -36.52 -17.61
CA ASP A 417 26.69 -36.58 -16.43
C ASP A 417 26.16 -37.52 -15.33
N LEU A 418 24.85 -37.49 -15.03
CA LEU A 418 24.24 -38.24 -13.92
C LEU A 418 23.55 -39.54 -14.36
N GLY A 419 23.39 -39.76 -15.66
CA GLY A 419 22.59 -40.84 -16.22
C GLY A 419 21.10 -40.71 -15.90
N GLY A 420 20.36 -41.82 -16.01
CA GLY A 420 18.95 -41.86 -15.59
C GLY A 420 17.98 -41.14 -16.53
N ALA A 421 18.18 -41.25 -17.85
CA ALA A 421 17.33 -40.64 -18.87
C ALA A 421 15.82 -40.94 -18.69
N ALA A 422 15.46 -42.12 -18.17
CA ALA A 422 14.08 -42.48 -17.86
C ALA A 422 13.42 -41.54 -16.83
N LYS A 423 14.19 -40.81 -16.02
CA LYS A 423 13.69 -39.87 -14.99
C LYS A 423 13.70 -38.41 -15.46
N LEU A 424 14.00 -38.15 -16.72
CA LEU A 424 14.00 -36.83 -17.34
C LEU A 424 12.74 -35.99 -17.05
N PRO A 425 11.51 -36.55 -17.19
CA PRO A 425 10.30 -35.76 -16.94
C PRO A 425 10.25 -35.20 -15.51
N TRP A 426 10.74 -35.97 -14.54
CA TRP A 426 10.74 -35.59 -13.12
C TRP A 426 11.63 -34.38 -12.81
N LEU A 427 12.65 -34.11 -13.62
CA LEU A 427 13.56 -32.98 -13.40
C LEU A 427 12.85 -31.62 -13.59
N THR A 428 11.96 -31.55 -14.58
CA THR A 428 11.14 -30.36 -14.85
C THR A 428 9.92 -30.33 -13.95
N VAL A 429 9.24 -31.48 -13.81
CA VAL A 429 8.00 -31.59 -13.02
C VAL A 429 8.24 -31.35 -11.55
N GLY A 430 9.37 -31.79 -10.98
CA GLY A 430 9.65 -31.67 -9.54
C GLY A 430 9.56 -30.23 -9.03
N PHE A 431 10.06 -29.26 -9.80
CA PHE A 431 9.99 -27.85 -9.42
C PHE A 431 8.55 -27.31 -9.42
N GLN A 432 7.79 -27.59 -10.46
CA GLN A 432 6.38 -27.19 -10.55
C GLN A 432 5.51 -27.91 -9.51
N LEU A 433 5.81 -29.18 -9.23
CA LEU A 433 5.15 -29.99 -8.22
C LEU A 433 5.36 -29.37 -6.83
N GLY A 434 6.61 -29.07 -6.48
CA GLY A 434 6.95 -28.42 -5.21
C GLY A 434 6.26 -27.06 -5.05
N ALA A 435 6.21 -26.26 -6.12
CA ALA A 435 5.52 -24.97 -6.10
C ALA A 435 3.99 -25.13 -5.98
N SER A 436 3.34 -25.83 -6.90
CA SER A 436 1.87 -25.93 -6.94
C SER A 436 1.28 -26.62 -5.70
N ALA A 437 1.95 -27.64 -5.15
CA ALA A 437 1.42 -28.41 -4.03
C ALA A 437 1.26 -27.60 -2.74
N VAL A 438 2.12 -26.59 -2.53
CA VAL A 438 2.19 -25.84 -1.25
C VAL A 438 1.57 -24.44 -1.34
N VAL A 439 0.89 -24.08 -2.44
CA VAL A 439 0.26 -22.75 -2.63
C VAL A 439 -0.66 -22.38 -1.46
N LEU A 440 -1.62 -23.26 -1.13
CA LEU A 440 -2.59 -23.02 -0.06
C LEU A 440 -1.94 -23.01 1.33
N PRO A 441 -1.13 -24.01 1.73
CA PRO A 441 -0.39 -23.98 2.99
C PRO A 441 0.44 -22.72 3.18
N VAL A 442 1.29 -22.38 2.21
CA VAL A 442 2.21 -21.25 2.33
C VAL A 442 1.45 -19.92 2.30
N SER A 443 0.38 -19.80 1.51
CA SER A 443 -0.50 -18.63 1.56
C SER A 443 -1.12 -18.45 2.95
N LYS A 444 -1.61 -19.53 3.58
CA LYS A 444 -2.17 -19.48 4.94
C LYS A 444 -1.12 -19.05 5.95
N LEU A 445 0.11 -19.56 5.84
CA LEU A 445 1.23 -19.15 6.70
C LEU A 445 1.50 -17.64 6.61
N TYR A 446 1.51 -17.06 5.40
CA TYR A 446 1.68 -15.60 5.21
C TYR A 446 0.54 -14.75 5.80
N GLY A 447 -0.65 -15.32 5.97
CA GLY A 447 -1.76 -14.68 6.67
C GLY A 447 -1.64 -14.76 8.21
N MET A 448 -0.87 -15.71 8.76
CA MET A 448 -0.81 -15.98 10.20
C MET A 448 0.47 -15.47 10.85
N PHE A 449 1.63 -15.72 10.24
CA PHE A 449 2.94 -15.43 10.80
C PHE A 449 3.51 -14.11 10.28
N ASN A 450 4.71 -13.79 10.79
CA ASN A 450 5.45 -12.62 10.35
C ASN A 450 5.96 -12.79 8.91
N VAL A 451 5.62 -11.83 8.04
CA VAL A 451 5.91 -11.91 6.60
C VAL A 451 7.42 -11.90 6.31
N LYS A 452 8.20 -11.11 7.07
CA LYS A 452 9.66 -11.01 6.89
C LYS A 452 10.34 -12.37 7.11
N TRP A 453 10.03 -13.01 8.24
CA TRP A 453 10.68 -14.28 8.59
C TRP A 453 10.26 -15.42 7.67
N LEU A 454 9.00 -15.49 7.27
CA LEU A 454 8.55 -16.47 6.27
C LEU A 454 9.25 -16.28 4.91
N TYR A 455 9.41 -15.03 4.48
CA TYR A 455 10.14 -14.73 3.26
C TYR A 455 11.60 -15.17 3.34
N MET A 456 12.29 -14.85 4.44
CA MET A 456 13.68 -15.27 4.65
C MET A 456 13.84 -16.79 4.73
N THR A 457 12.92 -17.50 5.38
CA THR A 457 12.89 -18.96 5.38
C THR A 457 12.68 -19.51 3.98
N SER A 458 11.82 -18.88 3.16
CA SER A 458 11.58 -19.29 1.78
C SER A 458 12.84 -19.12 0.91
N VAL A 459 13.57 -18.01 1.08
CA VAL A 459 14.87 -17.78 0.44
C VAL A 459 15.88 -18.86 0.83
N ALA A 460 15.95 -19.21 2.12
CA ALA A 460 16.84 -20.27 2.59
C ALA A 460 16.48 -21.64 1.98
N VAL A 461 15.21 -22.01 1.97
CA VAL A 461 14.72 -23.27 1.36
C VAL A 461 15.04 -23.31 -0.13
N PHE A 462 14.84 -22.21 -0.85
CA PHE A 462 15.15 -22.11 -2.28
C PHE A 462 16.65 -22.26 -2.57
N ALA A 463 17.50 -21.59 -1.76
CA ALA A 463 18.95 -21.72 -1.86
C ALA A 463 19.42 -23.14 -1.54
N THR A 464 18.89 -23.77 -0.50
CA THR A 464 19.17 -25.17 -0.16
C THR A 464 18.81 -26.09 -1.32
N GLY A 465 17.61 -25.97 -1.90
CA GLY A 465 17.22 -26.75 -3.07
C GLY A 465 18.16 -26.57 -4.27
N SER A 466 18.64 -25.34 -4.49
CA SER A 466 19.60 -25.02 -5.56
C SER A 466 20.97 -25.64 -5.29
N VAL A 467 21.46 -25.60 -4.05
CA VAL A 467 22.69 -26.31 -3.62
C VAL A 467 22.55 -27.81 -3.86
N LEU A 468 21.44 -28.43 -3.44
CA LEU A 468 21.19 -29.86 -3.67
C LEU A 468 21.24 -30.22 -5.16
N CYS A 469 20.74 -29.36 -6.04
CA CYS A 469 20.82 -29.58 -7.49
C CYS A 469 22.26 -29.46 -8.00
N GLY A 470 22.99 -28.40 -7.61
CA GLY A 470 24.36 -28.15 -8.04
C GLY A 470 25.36 -29.18 -7.51
N SER A 471 25.12 -29.74 -6.33
CA SER A 471 25.95 -30.78 -5.71
C SER A 471 25.44 -32.20 -5.96
N ALA A 472 24.44 -32.38 -6.85
CA ALA A 472 23.83 -33.68 -7.09
C ALA A 472 24.84 -34.67 -7.70
N GLN A 473 24.92 -35.86 -7.09
CA GLN A 473 25.66 -37.02 -7.60
C GLN A 473 24.74 -38.08 -8.22
N SER A 474 23.42 -37.87 -8.18
CA SER A 474 22.44 -38.75 -8.82
C SER A 474 21.24 -37.95 -9.31
N MET A 475 20.56 -38.48 -10.33
CA MET A 475 19.33 -37.88 -10.87
C MET A 475 18.25 -37.72 -9.79
N ASN A 476 18.12 -38.68 -8.87
CA ASN A 476 17.17 -38.60 -7.75
C ASN A 476 17.47 -37.41 -6.83
N ALA A 477 18.74 -37.20 -6.47
CA ALA A 477 19.14 -36.08 -5.63
C ALA A 477 18.83 -34.74 -6.32
N CYS A 478 19.05 -34.65 -7.64
CA CYS A 478 18.71 -33.48 -8.44
C CYS A 478 17.19 -33.22 -8.43
N ILE A 479 16.37 -34.27 -8.63
CA ILE A 479 14.90 -34.16 -8.58
C ILE A 479 14.41 -33.67 -7.21
N VAL A 480 14.94 -34.21 -6.11
CA VAL A 480 14.61 -33.76 -4.75
C VAL A 480 15.00 -32.29 -4.58
N GLY A 481 16.19 -31.90 -5.01
CA GLY A 481 16.62 -30.50 -5.01
C GLY A 481 15.68 -29.58 -5.78
N ARG A 482 15.13 -30.04 -6.92
CA ARG A 482 14.13 -29.31 -7.72
C ARG A 482 12.82 -29.13 -6.96
N VAL A 483 12.32 -30.17 -6.29
CA VAL A 483 11.12 -30.08 -5.45
C VAL A 483 11.30 -29.05 -4.33
N VAL A 484 12.43 -29.13 -3.60
CA VAL A 484 12.76 -28.19 -2.52
C VAL A 484 12.87 -26.76 -3.05
N SER A 485 13.50 -26.57 -4.21
CA SER A 485 13.58 -25.27 -4.88
C SER A 485 12.19 -24.76 -5.28
N GLY A 486 11.31 -25.62 -5.78
CA GLY A 486 9.93 -25.25 -6.11
C GLY A 486 9.16 -24.70 -4.90
N VAL A 487 9.27 -25.39 -3.76
CA VAL A 487 8.65 -24.99 -2.49
C VAL A 487 9.16 -23.62 -2.03
N GLY A 488 10.48 -23.44 -1.97
CA GLY A 488 11.09 -22.16 -1.55
C GLY A 488 10.79 -21.01 -2.51
N GLY A 489 10.79 -21.29 -3.81
CA GLY A 489 10.53 -20.31 -4.86
C GLY A 489 9.09 -19.78 -4.85
N LEU A 490 8.10 -20.66 -4.66
CA LEU A 490 6.72 -20.22 -4.43
C LEU A 490 6.62 -19.36 -3.17
N GLY A 491 7.27 -19.78 -2.07
CA GLY A 491 7.29 -19.03 -0.83
C GLY A 491 7.86 -17.63 -1.00
N MET A 492 8.93 -17.49 -1.79
CA MET A 492 9.48 -16.18 -2.17
C MET A 492 8.45 -15.38 -2.97
N TYR A 493 7.80 -15.98 -3.97
CA TYR A 493 6.83 -15.29 -4.81
C TYR A 493 5.61 -14.76 -4.02
N LEU A 494 5.00 -15.61 -3.17
CA LEU A 494 3.93 -15.20 -2.26
C LEU A 494 4.39 -14.14 -1.25
N GLY A 495 5.63 -14.23 -0.78
CA GLY A 495 6.24 -13.26 0.12
C GLY A 495 6.40 -11.89 -0.52
N ILE A 496 6.91 -11.81 -1.74
CA ILE A 496 7.05 -10.56 -2.50
C ILE A 496 5.69 -9.90 -2.69
N MET A 497 4.69 -10.68 -3.10
CA MET A 497 3.32 -10.19 -3.27
C MET A 497 2.76 -9.62 -1.96
N ASN A 498 2.98 -10.29 -0.83
CA ASN A 498 2.53 -9.83 0.49
C ASN A 498 3.31 -8.60 1.00
N ILE A 499 4.64 -8.58 0.86
CA ILE A 499 5.51 -7.47 1.28
C ILE A 499 5.13 -6.21 0.50
N ILE A 500 5.12 -6.27 -0.83
CA ILE A 500 4.76 -5.12 -1.67
C ILE A 500 3.37 -4.64 -1.30
N SER A 501 2.39 -5.54 -1.23
CA SER A 501 1.00 -5.17 -0.93
C SER A 501 0.81 -4.53 0.45
N SER A 502 1.62 -4.91 1.43
CA SER A 502 1.55 -4.37 2.79
C SER A 502 2.32 -3.06 2.96
N MET A 503 3.33 -2.82 2.12
CA MET A 503 4.19 -1.64 2.18
C MET A 503 3.81 -0.54 1.18
N THR A 504 2.83 -0.79 0.31
CA THR A 504 2.41 0.15 -0.74
C THR A 504 0.98 0.64 -0.54
N THR A 505 0.76 1.90 -0.86
CA THR A 505 -0.59 2.51 -0.94
C THR A 505 -1.39 1.92 -2.09
N ASP A 506 -2.71 1.99 -2.02
CA ASP A 506 -3.60 1.51 -3.09
C ASP A 506 -3.29 2.18 -4.45
N LYS A 507 -2.82 3.45 -4.43
CA LYS A 507 -2.44 4.21 -5.63
C LYS A 507 -1.14 3.72 -6.27
N GLU A 508 -0.13 3.32 -5.49
CA GLU A 508 1.18 2.93 -6.04
C GLU A 508 1.34 1.41 -6.21
N ARG A 509 0.57 0.61 -5.46
CA ARG A 509 0.59 -0.86 -5.50
C ARG A 509 0.50 -1.44 -6.92
N PRO A 510 -0.38 -0.97 -7.83
CA PRO A 510 -0.45 -1.52 -9.19
C PRO A 510 0.89 -1.38 -9.93
N GLY A 511 1.60 -0.25 -9.75
CA GLY A 511 2.91 -0.03 -10.35
C GLY A 511 3.98 -0.98 -9.81
N TYR A 512 4.01 -1.25 -8.50
CA TYR A 512 4.96 -2.19 -7.91
C TYR A 512 4.66 -3.65 -8.25
N LEU A 513 3.38 -4.05 -8.28
CA LEU A 513 2.99 -5.41 -8.70
C LEU A 513 3.30 -5.64 -10.19
N ALA A 514 3.18 -4.61 -11.03
CA ALA A 514 3.62 -4.67 -12.41
C ALA A 514 5.14 -4.92 -12.55
N LEU A 515 5.97 -4.36 -11.65
CA LEU A 515 7.41 -4.66 -11.63
C LEU A 515 7.70 -6.14 -11.34
N VAL A 516 6.89 -6.80 -10.52
CA VAL A 516 7.03 -8.25 -10.26
C VAL A 516 6.83 -9.05 -11.54
N GLY A 517 5.80 -8.68 -12.34
CA GLY A 517 5.55 -9.31 -13.64
C GLY A 517 6.66 -9.04 -14.66
N LEU A 518 7.17 -7.80 -14.74
CA LEU A 518 8.30 -7.44 -15.58
C LEU A 518 9.52 -8.31 -15.28
N VAL A 519 9.92 -8.37 -14.01
CA VAL A 519 11.13 -9.07 -13.58
C VAL A 519 11.00 -10.58 -13.78
N TRP A 520 9.80 -11.11 -13.59
CA TRP A 520 9.50 -12.50 -13.94
C TRP A 520 9.64 -12.77 -15.45
N GLY A 521 9.15 -11.86 -16.30
CA GLY A 521 9.31 -11.97 -17.77
C GLY A 521 10.77 -11.92 -18.21
N ILE A 522 11.56 -11.01 -17.63
CA ILE A 522 13.01 -10.93 -17.88
C ILE A 522 13.73 -12.22 -17.46
N GLY A 523 13.41 -12.74 -16.26
CA GLY A 523 14.01 -13.99 -15.77
C GLY A 523 13.70 -15.19 -16.67
N THR A 524 12.47 -15.26 -17.18
CA THR A 524 12.04 -16.30 -18.13
C THR A 524 12.91 -16.33 -19.38
N VAL A 525 13.24 -15.16 -19.95
CA VAL A 525 14.10 -15.02 -21.15
C VAL A 525 15.56 -15.32 -20.85
N LEU A 526 16.07 -14.79 -19.73
CA LEU A 526 17.49 -14.91 -19.40
C LEU A 526 17.86 -16.32 -18.90
N GLY A 527 16.89 -17.11 -18.42
CA GLY A 527 17.13 -18.49 -17.99
C GLY A 527 17.85 -19.35 -19.03
N PRO A 528 17.31 -19.51 -20.26
CA PRO A 528 17.97 -20.22 -21.34
C PRO A 528 19.37 -19.69 -21.70
N VAL A 529 19.55 -18.36 -21.68
CA VAL A 529 20.83 -17.70 -22.01
C VAL A 529 21.90 -18.04 -20.97
N VAL A 530 21.57 -17.86 -19.69
CA VAL A 530 22.47 -18.16 -18.57
C VAL A 530 22.76 -19.66 -18.50
N GLY A 531 21.74 -20.51 -18.65
CA GLY A 531 21.90 -21.96 -18.64
C GLY A 531 22.80 -22.48 -19.77
N GLY A 532 22.57 -22.02 -21.01
CA GLY A 532 23.38 -22.38 -22.17
C GLY A 532 24.84 -21.94 -22.01
N GLY A 533 25.07 -20.71 -21.54
CA GLY A 533 26.42 -20.19 -21.32
C GLY A 533 27.25 -21.01 -20.34
N PHE A 534 26.62 -21.62 -19.32
CA PHE A 534 27.33 -22.49 -18.38
C PHE A 534 27.61 -23.89 -18.92
N VAL A 535 26.69 -24.45 -19.72
CA VAL A 535 26.87 -25.78 -20.35
C VAL A 535 28.08 -25.78 -21.27
N ASP A 536 28.28 -24.71 -22.04
CA ASP A 536 29.38 -24.58 -22.99
C ASP A 536 30.72 -24.19 -22.33
N SER A 537 30.72 -23.93 -21.02
CA SER A 537 31.88 -23.46 -20.26
C SER A 537 32.55 -24.57 -19.45
N ARG A 538 33.81 -24.32 -19.03
CA ARG A 538 34.51 -25.19 -18.06
C ARG A 538 33.79 -25.29 -16.70
N ALA A 539 32.86 -24.37 -16.41
CA ALA A 539 32.13 -24.36 -15.15
C ALA A 539 31.01 -25.42 -15.08
N THR A 540 30.67 -26.12 -16.19
CA THR A 540 29.62 -27.16 -16.25
C THR A 540 28.21 -26.67 -15.88
N TRP A 541 27.21 -27.54 -16.07
CA TRP A 541 25.81 -27.25 -15.73
C TRP A 541 25.56 -26.98 -14.24
N ARG A 542 26.45 -27.43 -13.34
CA ARG A 542 26.29 -27.26 -11.88
C ARG A 542 26.26 -25.80 -11.45
N TRP A 543 27.10 -24.98 -12.09
CA TRP A 543 27.17 -23.55 -11.79
C TRP A 543 25.92 -22.78 -12.16
N ALA A 544 25.11 -23.30 -13.08
CA ALA A 544 23.79 -22.76 -13.37
C ALA A 544 22.93 -22.71 -12.09
N PHE A 545 22.97 -23.75 -11.24
CA PHE A 545 22.30 -23.74 -9.94
C PHE A 545 23.02 -22.88 -8.89
N TYR A 546 24.35 -22.88 -8.86
CA TYR A 546 25.11 -22.08 -7.89
C TYR A 546 24.96 -20.57 -8.11
N THR A 547 24.71 -20.09 -9.32
CA THR A 547 24.43 -18.65 -9.55
C THR A 547 23.27 -18.14 -8.71
N THR A 548 22.25 -18.98 -8.55
CA THR A 548 21.06 -18.68 -7.74
C THR A 548 21.43 -18.58 -6.26
N VAL A 549 22.35 -19.43 -5.80
CA VAL A 549 22.87 -19.43 -4.42
C VAL A 549 23.75 -18.21 -4.16
N CYS A 550 24.63 -17.85 -5.10
CA CYS A 550 25.47 -16.65 -4.99
C CYS A 550 24.62 -15.37 -4.89
N ALA A 551 23.59 -15.27 -5.74
CA ALA A 551 22.68 -14.14 -5.69
C ALA A 551 21.86 -14.13 -4.38
N ALA A 552 21.37 -15.29 -3.92
CA ALA A 552 20.73 -15.38 -2.62
C ALA A 552 21.67 -14.95 -1.48
N GLY A 553 22.94 -15.37 -1.50
CA GLY A 553 23.95 -14.98 -0.50
C GLY A 553 24.26 -13.48 -0.50
N LEU A 554 24.19 -12.82 -1.65
CA LEU A 554 24.39 -11.37 -1.76
C LEU A 554 23.18 -10.56 -1.28
N PHE A 555 21.96 -10.95 -1.67
CA PHE A 555 20.75 -10.16 -1.43
C PHE A 555 19.96 -10.55 -0.17
N ALA A 556 20.16 -11.75 0.38
CA ALA A 556 19.50 -12.17 1.61
C ALA A 556 19.91 -11.33 2.84
N PRO A 557 21.20 -11.01 3.09
CA PRO A 557 21.58 -10.15 4.21
C PRO A 557 20.97 -8.76 4.12
N LEU A 558 20.90 -8.22 2.90
CA LEU A 558 20.30 -6.91 2.62
C LEU A 558 18.79 -6.92 2.88
N SER A 559 18.11 -7.96 2.41
CA SER A 559 16.68 -8.18 2.67
C SER A 559 16.41 -8.36 4.16
N LEU A 560 17.29 -9.08 4.89
CA LEU A 560 17.19 -9.27 6.33
C LEU A 560 17.35 -7.96 7.10
N ALA A 561 18.28 -7.10 6.68
CA ALA A 561 18.54 -5.82 7.33
C ALA A 561 17.42 -4.79 7.08
N LEU A 562 16.93 -4.70 5.84
CA LEU A 562 16.03 -3.62 5.42
C LEU A 562 14.55 -3.96 5.53
N LEU A 563 14.16 -5.25 5.45
CA LEU A 563 12.74 -5.59 5.51
C LEU A 563 12.18 -5.34 6.91
N PRO A 564 11.04 -4.64 7.03
CA PRO A 564 10.36 -4.41 8.29
C PRO A 564 9.68 -5.69 8.78
N SER A 565 9.57 -5.82 10.09
CA SER A 565 8.85 -6.93 10.72
C SER A 565 7.34 -6.71 10.61
N ILE A 566 6.67 -7.38 9.67
CA ILE A 566 5.22 -7.25 9.45
C ILE A 566 4.52 -8.44 10.12
N THR A 567 4.04 -8.24 11.34
CA THR A 567 3.33 -9.27 12.13
C THR A 567 1.83 -9.19 11.88
N ARG A 568 1.23 -10.28 11.37
CA ARG A 568 -0.21 -10.37 11.09
C ARG A 568 -1.07 -10.64 12.33
N SER A 569 -0.52 -11.34 13.32
CA SER A 569 -1.21 -11.69 14.57
C SER A 569 -0.44 -11.18 15.79
N PRO A 570 -0.51 -9.87 16.12
CA PRO A 570 0.18 -9.30 17.27
C PRO A 570 -0.30 -9.95 18.59
N GLY A 571 0.63 -10.26 19.49
CA GLY A 571 0.31 -10.79 20.84
C GLY A 571 0.03 -12.30 20.92
N LYS A 572 -0.03 -13.04 19.81
CA LYS A 572 -0.13 -14.51 19.81
C LYS A 572 1.26 -15.16 19.73
N SER A 573 1.50 -16.20 20.54
CA SER A 573 2.77 -16.95 20.48
C SER A 573 2.85 -17.80 19.20
N THR A 574 4.06 -18.04 18.70
CA THR A 574 4.29 -18.90 17.52
C THR A 574 3.69 -20.29 17.70
N VAL A 575 3.77 -20.85 18.92
CA VAL A 575 3.20 -22.16 19.25
C VAL A 575 1.68 -22.15 19.20
N ALA A 576 1.03 -21.08 19.70
CA ALA A 576 -0.42 -20.94 19.60
C ALA A 576 -0.87 -20.84 18.14
N LEU A 577 -0.15 -20.08 17.30
CA LEU A 577 -0.44 -19.98 15.87
C LEU A 577 -0.26 -21.31 15.14
N LEU A 578 0.78 -22.09 15.46
CA LEU A 578 0.99 -23.43 14.89
C LEU A 578 -0.15 -24.39 15.24
N ARG A 579 -0.69 -24.33 16.47
CA ARG A 579 -1.85 -25.15 16.88
C ARG A 579 -3.13 -24.78 16.14
N CYS A 580 -3.26 -23.54 15.70
CA CYS A 580 -4.38 -23.06 14.91
C CYS A 580 -4.29 -23.44 13.43
N PHE A 581 -3.14 -23.91 12.93
CA PHE A 581 -2.95 -24.19 11.51
C PHE A 581 -3.75 -25.43 11.07
N ASP A 582 -4.44 -25.32 9.93
CA ASP A 582 -5.23 -26.41 9.34
C ASP A 582 -4.31 -27.47 8.69
N VAL A 583 -3.68 -28.30 9.53
CA VAL A 583 -2.75 -29.36 9.11
C VAL A 583 -3.45 -30.39 8.23
N VAL A 584 -4.70 -30.77 8.56
CA VAL A 584 -5.47 -31.76 7.81
C VAL A 584 -5.78 -31.23 6.41
N GLY A 585 -6.32 -30.01 6.30
CA GLY A 585 -6.55 -29.35 5.02
C GLY A 585 -5.27 -29.17 4.21
N ALA A 586 -4.14 -28.89 4.87
CA ALA A 586 -2.83 -28.79 4.20
C ALA A 586 -2.38 -30.10 3.57
N ILE A 587 -2.46 -31.21 4.31
CA ILE A 587 -2.08 -32.54 3.82
C ILE A 587 -2.98 -32.96 2.66
N ILE A 588 -4.30 -32.80 2.79
CA ILE A 588 -5.26 -33.14 1.74
C ILE A 588 -5.01 -32.27 0.50
N SER A 589 -4.79 -30.96 0.66
CA SER A 589 -4.48 -30.04 -0.44
C SER A 589 -3.18 -30.44 -1.16
N ILE A 590 -2.10 -30.69 -0.42
CA ILE A 590 -0.82 -31.12 -0.99
C ILE A 590 -1.01 -32.42 -1.77
N GLY A 591 -1.72 -33.40 -1.20
CA GLY A 591 -2.01 -34.67 -1.85
C GLY A 591 -2.84 -34.51 -3.12
N ALA A 592 -3.89 -33.67 -3.09
CA ALA A 592 -4.76 -33.40 -4.24
C ALA A 592 -3.99 -32.75 -5.39
N GLN A 593 -3.24 -31.68 -5.11
CA GLN A 593 -2.42 -30.97 -6.09
C GLN A 593 -1.30 -31.87 -6.64
N THR A 594 -0.61 -32.60 -5.76
CA THR A 594 0.46 -33.52 -6.15
C THR A 594 -0.07 -34.60 -7.08
N SER A 595 -1.16 -35.27 -6.69
CA SER A 595 -1.75 -36.35 -7.50
C SER A 595 -2.23 -35.84 -8.85
N LEU A 596 -2.84 -34.67 -8.89
CA LEU A 596 -3.29 -34.04 -10.15
C LEU A 596 -2.10 -33.71 -11.05
N VAL A 597 -1.09 -32.99 -10.53
CA VAL A 597 0.10 -32.60 -11.30
C VAL A 597 0.83 -33.84 -11.80
N LEU A 598 0.96 -34.90 -10.99
CA LEU A 598 1.58 -36.16 -11.40
C LEU A 598 0.78 -36.90 -12.47
N ALA A 599 -0.54 -37.03 -12.31
CA ALA A 599 -1.40 -37.67 -13.31
C ALA A 599 -1.25 -36.98 -14.67
N ILE A 600 -1.23 -35.65 -14.64
CA ILE A 600 -1.16 -34.80 -15.81
C ILE A 600 0.22 -34.84 -16.48
N ASN A 601 1.31 -34.69 -15.71
CA ASN A 601 2.65 -34.57 -16.28
C ASN A 601 3.30 -35.92 -16.63
N LEU A 602 2.95 -36.99 -15.90
CA LEU A 602 3.46 -38.33 -16.20
C LEU A 602 2.58 -39.07 -17.20
N GLY A 603 1.31 -38.66 -17.34
CA GLY A 603 0.41 -39.12 -18.39
C GLY A 603 1.02 -38.89 -19.77
N ARG A 604 1.10 -39.97 -20.56
CA ARG A 604 1.77 -40.12 -21.87
C ARG A 604 3.27 -39.86 -21.95
N SER A 605 3.89 -39.17 -20.99
CA SER A 605 5.34 -39.05 -20.93
C SER A 605 5.99 -40.34 -20.44
N LEU A 606 5.49 -40.89 -19.32
CA LEU A 606 6.06 -42.07 -18.67
C LEU A 606 5.10 -43.25 -18.63
N TYR A 607 3.79 -42.97 -18.52
CA TYR A 607 2.73 -43.98 -18.44
C TYR A 607 1.62 -43.67 -19.43
N ASP A 608 0.97 -44.69 -19.99
CA ASP A 608 -0.21 -44.49 -20.83
C ASP A 608 -1.37 -43.90 -20.01
N TRP A 609 -2.21 -43.06 -20.65
CA TRP A 609 -3.39 -42.46 -19.99
C TRP A 609 -4.36 -43.52 -19.42
N ASN A 610 -4.47 -44.67 -20.09
CA ASN A 610 -5.33 -45.78 -19.67
C ASN A 610 -4.66 -46.73 -18.67
N SER A 611 -3.42 -46.44 -18.25
CA SER A 611 -2.74 -47.27 -17.26
C SER A 611 -3.45 -47.18 -15.90
N PRO A 612 -3.51 -48.29 -15.14
CA PRO A 612 -4.10 -48.28 -13.80
C PRO A 612 -3.48 -47.22 -12.88
N ALA A 613 -2.20 -46.92 -13.06
CA ALA A 613 -1.49 -45.90 -12.29
C ALA A 613 -2.03 -44.48 -12.52
N ILE A 614 -2.24 -44.07 -13.79
CA ILE A 614 -2.75 -42.73 -14.11
C ILE A 614 -4.22 -42.59 -13.73
N ILE A 615 -5.03 -43.62 -13.97
CA ILE A 615 -6.44 -43.64 -13.55
C ILE A 615 -6.53 -43.56 -12.02
N ALA A 616 -5.69 -44.31 -11.29
CA ALA A 616 -5.62 -44.23 -9.83
C ALA A 616 -5.22 -42.83 -9.36
N LEU A 617 -4.24 -42.18 -10.00
CA LEU A 617 -3.85 -40.81 -9.65
C LEU A 617 -4.97 -39.80 -9.88
N PHE A 618 -5.75 -39.90 -10.97
CA PHE A 618 -6.92 -39.04 -11.18
C PHE A 618 -8.05 -39.34 -10.18
N ALA A 619 -8.31 -40.61 -9.88
CA ALA A 619 -9.32 -41.00 -8.89
C ALA A 619 -8.93 -40.51 -7.49
N VAL A 620 -7.66 -40.65 -7.10
CA VAL A 620 -7.11 -40.11 -5.84
C VAL A 620 -7.16 -38.60 -5.83
N ALA A 621 -6.78 -37.92 -6.91
CA ALA A 621 -6.88 -36.46 -7.01
C ALA A 621 -8.32 -35.99 -6.83
N GLY A 622 -9.27 -36.58 -7.57
CA GLY A 622 -10.69 -36.27 -7.45
C GLY A 622 -11.25 -36.53 -6.05
N GLY A 623 -10.93 -37.69 -5.47
CA GLY A 623 -11.32 -38.03 -4.11
C GLY A 623 -10.75 -37.07 -3.06
N LEU A 624 -9.49 -36.66 -3.19
CA LEU A 624 -8.86 -35.68 -2.30
C LEU A 624 -9.41 -34.26 -2.50
N PHE A 625 -9.76 -33.85 -3.72
CA PHE A 625 -10.44 -32.57 -3.95
C PHE A 625 -11.85 -32.56 -3.34
N VAL A 626 -12.60 -33.66 -3.46
CA VAL A 626 -13.91 -33.80 -2.79
C VAL A 626 -13.73 -33.79 -1.28
N ALA A 627 -12.75 -34.54 -0.74
CA ALA A 627 -12.43 -34.53 0.68
C ALA A 627 -12.02 -33.14 1.16
N LEU A 628 -11.23 -32.39 0.39
CA LEU A 628 -10.86 -31.01 0.69
C LEU A 628 -12.10 -30.10 0.68
N ALA A 629 -12.96 -30.22 -0.33
CA ALA A 629 -14.19 -29.43 -0.43
C ALA A 629 -15.11 -29.68 0.77
N LEU A 630 -15.34 -30.94 1.15
CA LEU A 630 -16.13 -31.32 2.33
C LEU A 630 -15.48 -30.82 3.62
N GLN A 631 -14.18 -31.03 3.79
CA GLN A 631 -13.45 -30.62 4.98
C GLN A 631 -13.46 -29.09 5.15
N GLN A 632 -13.32 -28.32 4.07
CA GLN A 632 -13.38 -26.86 4.10
C GLN A 632 -14.82 -26.32 4.22
N ALA A 633 -15.82 -27.01 3.65
CA ALA A 633 -17.23 -26.62 3.76
C ALA A 633 -17.75 -26.82 5.18
N PHE A 634 -17.50 -27.99 5.78
CA PHE A 634 -17.96 -28.32 7.14
C PHE A 634 -16.98 -27.91 8.24
N SER A 635 -15.81 -27.37 7.88
CA SER A 635 -14.73 -27.03 8.82
C SER A 635 -14.35 -28.22 9.72
N ALA A 636 -14.36 -29.43 9.16
CA ALA A 636 -14.00 -30.64 9.89
C ALA A 636 -12.51 -30.59 10.28
N PHE A 637 -12.19 -30.86 11.54
CA PHE A 637 -10.82 -30.82 12.09
C PHE A 637 -10.11 -29.47 11.95
N THR A 638 -10.86 -28.39 11.70
CA THR A 638 -10.36 -27.01 11.63
C THR A 638 -11.41 -26.06 12.20
N THR A 639 -11.16 -24.77 12.16
CA THR A 639 -12.15 -23.74 12.49
C THR A 639 -12.43 -22.88 11.27
N ALA A 640 -13.62 -22.26 11.21
CA ALA A 640 -14.02 -21.45 10.06
C ALA A 640 -13.01 -20.32 9.74
N GLU A 641 -12.33 -19.78 10.76
CA GLU A 641 -11.29 -18.75 10.67
C GLU A 641 -9.95 -19.30 10.16
N HIS A 642 -9.61 -20.54 10.50
CA HIS A 642 -8.29 -21.12 10.22
C HIS A 642 -8.23 -22.07 9.03
N ARG A 643 -9.34 -22.22 8.30
CA ARG A 643 -9.40 -22.87 6.99
C ARG A 643 -8.27 -22.46 6.05
N ILE A 644 -7.69 -23.45 5.37
CA ILE A 644 -6.59 -23.25 4.41
C ILE A 644 -7.07 -22.62 3.11
N PHE A 645 -8.31 -22.93 2.70
CA PHE A 645 -8.92 -22.40 1.50
C PHE A 645 -9.92 -21.28 1.88
N PRO A 646 -9.83 -20.09 1.28
CA PRO A 646 -10.73 -18.99 1.60
C PRO A 646 -12.09 -19.18 0.92
N VAL A 647 -12.94 -20.03 1.51
CA VAL A 647 -14.28 -20.36 0.98
C VAL A 647 -15.16 -19.11 0.81
N SER A 648 -14.96 -18.06 1.63
CA SER A 648 -15.64 -16.77 1.49
C SER A 648 -15.48 -16.14 0.10
N LEU A 649 -14.33 -16.34 -0.55
CA LEU A 649 -14.06 -15.80 -1.88
C LEU A 649 -14.85 -16.49 -2.99
N LEU A 650 -15.31 -17.73 -2.78
CA LEU A 650 -16.17 -18.42 -3.75
C LEU A 650 -17.58 -17.83 -3.79
N LEU A 651 -18.01 -17.17 -2.71
CA LEU A 651 -19.29 -16.47 -2.64
C LEU A 651 -19.20 -15.07 -3.27
N ASN A 652 -17.99 -14.55 -3.46
CA ASN A 652 -17.76 -13.26 -4.11
C ASN A 652 -17.60 -13.45 -5.62
N VAL A 653 -18.62 -13.06 -6.38
CA VAL A 653 -18.65 -13.16 -7.85
C VAL A 653 -17.45 -12.48 -8.49
N ASP A 654 -17.04 -11.30 -8.00
CA ASP A 654 -15.90 -10.56 -8.58
C ASP A 654 -14.59 -11.36 -8.38
N ALA A 655 -14.41 -11.98 -7.21
CA ALA A 655 -13.24 -12.83 -6.94
C ALA A 655 -13.21 -14.08 -7.82
N VAL A 656 -14.35 -14.75 -8.02
CA VAL A 656 -14.46 -15.92 -8.90
C VAL A 656 -14.19 -15.54 -10.36
N LEU A 657 -14.73 -14.42 -10.85
CA LEU A 657 -14.45 -13.94 -12.20
C LEU A 657 -12.95 -13.65 -12.36
N LEU A 658 -12.30 -13.02 -11.39
CA LEU A 658 -10.85 -12.78 -11.42
C LEU A 658 -10.03 -14.07 -11.40
N PHE A 659 -10.46 -15.08 -10.65
CA PHE A 659 -9.83 -16.40 -10.61
C PHE A 659 -9.89 -17.09 -11.97
N VAL A 660 -11.08 -17.14 -12.58
CA VAL A 660 -11.27 -17.75 -13.92
C VAL A 660 -10.49 -16.95 -14.97
N ALA A 661 -10.54 -15.62 -14.92
CA ALA A 661 -9.78 -14.77 -15.84
C ALA A 661 -8.27 -15.00 -15.72
N MET A 662 -7.72 -15.12 -14.51
CA MET A 662 -6.31 -15.42 -14.28
C MET A 662 -5.92 -16.82 -14.78
N ALA A 663 -6.71 -17.85 -14.47
CA ALA A 663 -6.45 -19.20 -14.95
C ALA A 663 -6.51 -19.30 -16.50
N ALA A 664 -7.41 -18.55 -17.13
CA ALA A 664 -7.51 -18.48 -18.58
C ALA A 664 -6.41 -17.61 -19.22
N ALA A 665 -6.00 -16.53 -18.55
CA ALA A 665 -4.90 -15.65 -18.95
C ALA A 665 -3.58 -16.42 -19.10
N THR A 666 -3.30 -17.31 -18.16
CA THR A 666 -2.06 -18.09 -18.18
C THR A 666 -2.02 -19.05 -19.35
N ALA A 667 -3.14 -19.63 -19.78
CA ALA A 667 -3.20 -20.42 -21.01
C ALA A 667 -2.83 -19.59 -22.25
N ALA A 668 -3.39 -18.38 -22.38
CA ALA A 668 -3.13 -17.50 -23.51
C ALA A 668 -1.65 -17.05 -23.58
N ALA A 669 -0.99 -16.85 -22.44
CA ALA A 669 0.40 -16.41 -22.39
C ALA A 669 1.41 -17.57 -22.44
N PHE A 670 1.26 -18.59 -21.59
CA PHE A 670 2.30 -19.58 -21.34
C PHE A 670 2.39 -20.66 -22.42
N ILE A 671 1.30 -20.98 -23.11
CA ILE A 671 1.34 -21.93 -24.23
C ILE A 671 2.27 -21.39 -25.33
N PRO A 672 2.10 -20.15 -25.84
CA PRO A 672 3.06 -19.57 -26.76
C PRO A 672 4.49 -19.48 -26.22
N ILE A 673 4.66 -19.06 -24.97
CA ILE A 673 6.00 -18.97 -24.36
C ILE A 673 6.73 -20.33 -24.39
N TYR A 674 6.00 -21.43 -24.23
CA TYR A 674 6.58 -22.77 -24.18
C TYR A 674 6.75 -23.43 -25.56
N TYR A 675 5.74 -23.34 -26.43
CA TYR A 675 5.71 -24.08 -27.70
C TYR A 675 6.29 -23.31 -28.90
N LEU A 676 6.38 -21.98 -28.83
CA LEU A 676 6.95 -21.19 -29.91
C LEU A 676 8.47 -21.37 -30.10
N PRO A 677 9.29 -21.50 -29.03
CA PRO A 677 10.69 -21.90 -29.19
C PRO A 677 10.84 -23.27 -29.85
N LEU A 678 9.96 -24.22 -29.55
CA LEU A 678 9.96 -25.55 -30.18
C LEU A 678 9.63 -25.44 -31.66
N TYR A 679 8.65 -24.61 -32.03
CA TYR A 679 8.34 -24.31 -33.42
C TYR A 679 9.57 -23.80 -34.17
N PHE A 680 10.31 -22.84 -33.62
CA PHE A 680 11.51 -22.32 -34.28
C PHE A 680 12.64 -23.35 -34.39
N GLN A 681 12.80 -24.22 -33.39
CA GLN A 681 13.78 -25.31 -33.45
C GLN A 681 13.45 -26.31 -34.56
N PHE A 682 12.21 -26.77 -34.65
CA PHE A 682 11.82 -27.77 -35.66
C PHE A 682 11.66 -27.20 -37.07
N SER A 683 11.06 -26.02 -37.22
CA SER A 683 10.81 -25.43 -38.56
C SER A 683 12.05 -24.77 -39.17
N ARG A 684 12.92 -24.17 -38.34
CA ARG A 684 14.06 -23.37 -38.81
C ARG A 684 15.42 -23.96 -38.44
N GLY A 685 15.47 -25.11 -37.77
CA GLY A 685 16.71 -25.78 -37.37
C GLY A 685 17.56 -24.95 -36.39
N LEU A 686 16.95 -24.00 -35.68
CA LEU A 686 17.69 -23.09 -34.81
C LEU A 686 18.14 -23.78 -33.53
N LYS A 687 19.23 -23.28 -32.96
CA LYS A 687 19.65 -23.68 -31.60
C LYS A 687 18.67 -23.15 -30.56
N ALA A 688 18.62 -23.80 -29.39
CA ALA A 688 17.73 -23.43 -28.30
C ALA A 688 17.84 -21.95 -27.89
N ILE A 689 19.06 -21.38 -27.88
CA ILE A 689 19.29 -19.97 -27.53
C ILE A 689 18.73 -19.02 -28.59
N GLU A 690 18.88 -19.34 -29.88
CA GLU A 690 18.36 -18.53 -30.99
C GLU A 690 16.83 -18.59 -31.04
N ALA A 691 16.26 -19.76 -30.79
CA ALA A 691 14.81 -19.93 -30.68
C ALA A 691 14.23 -19.14 -29.49
N ALA A 692 14.93 -19.09 -28.35
CA ALA A 692 14.51 -18.29 -27.20
C ALA A 692 14.56 -16.78 -27.50
N VAL A 693 15.60 -16.29 -28.18
CA VAL A 693 15.70 -14.88 -28.60
C VAL A 693 14.56 -14.49 -29.55
N ARG A 694 14.12 -15.42 -30.40
CA ARG A 694 13.01 -15.16 -31.34
C ARG A 694 11.62 -15.06 -30.69
N VAL A 695 11.48 -15.35 -29.40
CA VAL A 695 10.23 -15.13 -28.62
C VAL A 695 10.21 -13.76 -27.93
N MET A 696 11.29 -12.96 -28.06
CA MET A 696 11.33 -11.59 -27.56
C MET A 696 10.20 -10.69 -28.07
N PRO A 697 9.74 -10.79 -29.33
CA PRO A 697 8.57 -10.04 -29.81
C PRO A 697 7.28 -10.31 -29.04
N LEU A 698 7.17 -11.43 -28.32
CA LEU A 698 6.06 -11.68 -27.38
C LEU A 698 6.35 -11.06 -26.00
N ILE A 699 7.53 -11.33 -25.45
CA ILE A 699 7.85 -11.02 -24.05
C ILE A 699 8.06 -9.52 -23.83
N ALA A 700 8.70 -8.83 -24.77
CA ALA A 700 8.97 -7.39 -24.63
C ALA A 700 7.68 -6.55 -24.63
N PRO A 701 6.72 -6.72 -25.57
CA PRO A 701 5.42 -6.04 -25.49
C PRO A 701 4.60 -6.46 -24.27
N MET A 702 4.65 -7.74 -23.86
CA MET A 702 3.98 -8.21 -22.64
C MET A 702 4.48 -7.44 -21.41
N CYS A 703 5.80 -7.37 -21.23
CA CYS A 703 6.43 -6.60 -20.16
C CYS A 703 6.09 -5.10 -20.22
N ALA A 704 6.12 -4.50 -21.42
CA ALA A 704 5.80 -3.09 -21.62
C ALA A 704 4.35 -2.77 -21.23
N PHE A 705 3.40 -3.61 -21.64
CA PHE A 705 1.98 -3.42 -21.32
C PHE A 705 1.64 -3.76 -19.87
N ILE A 706 2.35 -4.68 -19.21
CA ILE A 706 2.25 -4.89 -17.76
C ILE A 706 2.59 -3.60 -17.01
N LEU A 707 3.69 -2.93 -17.38
CA LEU A 707 4.10 -1.67 -16.76
C LEU A 707 3.14 -0.53 -17.10
N LEU A 708 2.67 -0.47 -18.35
CA LEU A 708 1.71 0.53 -18.79
C LEU A 708 0.39 0.40 -18.02
N ASN A 709 -0.13 -0.82 -17.90
CA ASN A 709 -1.31 -1.12 -17.10
C ASN A 709 -1.08 -0.72 -15.64
N GLY A 710 0.01 -1.13 -15.00
CA GLY A 710 0.32 -0.76 -13.62
C GLY A 710 0.37 0.74 -13.36
N ARG A 711 0.88 1.54 -14.31
CA ARG A 711 0.92 3.01 -14.20
C ARG A 711 -0.43 3.68 -14.50
N LEU A 712 -1.11 3.23 -15.55
CA LEU A 712 -2.35 3.87 -16.01
C LEU A 712 -3.55 3.46 -15.17
N LEU A 713 -3.57 2.25 -14.62
CA LEU A 713 -4.62 1.81 -13.70
C LEU A 713 -4.65 2.67 -12.45
N ALA A 714 -3.49 3.09 -11.95
CA ALA A 714 -3.34 4.03 -10.84
C ALA A 714 -3.91 5.43 -11.13
N ARG A 715 -4.05 5.79 -12.42
CA ARG A 715 -4.55 7.11 -12.85
C ARG A 715 -6.02 7.08 -13.23
N PHE A 716 -6.47 6.05 -13.95
CA PHE A 716 -7.81 6.00 -14.53
C PHE A 716 -8.82 5.20 -13.69
N ASN A 717 -8.39 4.39 -12.71
CA ASN A 717 -9.24 3.62 -11.80
C ASN A 717 -10.23 2.61 -12.45
N TYR A 718 -10.17 2.42 -13.78
CA TYR A 718 -10.98 1.46 -14.53
C TYR A 718 -10.14 0.28 -15.03
N PHE A 719 -10.49 -0.94 -14.61
CA PHE A 719 -9.78 -2.16 -15.04
C PHE A 719 -10.46 -2.93 -16.19
N GLN A 720 -11.80 -2.84 -16.30
CA GLN A 720 -12.55 -3.60 -17.32
C GLN A 720 -12.03 -3.37 -18.76
N PRO A 721 -11.74 -2.12 -19.21
CA PRO A 721 -11.26 -1.90 -20.59
C PRO A 721 -9.93 -2.59 -20.88
N TRP A 722 -9.02 -2.66 -19.90
CA TRP A 722 -7.74 -3.37 -20.05
C TRP A 722 -7.92 -4.86 -20.29
N TYR A 723 -8.87 -5.45 -19.58
CA TYR A 723 -9.23 -6.86 -19.70
C TYR A 723 -9.93 -7.15 -21.03
N VAL A 724 -10.90 -6.34 -21.43
CA VAL A 724 -11.64 -6.53 -22.71
C VAL A 724 -10.71 -6.33 -23.91
N CYS A 725 -10.06 -5.17 -24.03
CA CYS A 725 -9.19 -4.87 -25.17
C CYS A 725 -7.99 -5.82 -25.21
N GLY A 726 -7.38 -6.10 -24.06
CA GLY A 726 -6.28 -7.04 -23.95
C GLY A 726 -6.69 -8.46 -24.37
N SER A 727 -7.86 -8.93 -23.94
CA SER A 727 -8.36 -10.26 -24.31
C SER A 727 -8.69 -10.36 -25.80
N VAL A 728 -9.22 -9.31 -26.43
CA VAL A 728 -9.44 -9.28 -27.89
C VAL A 728 -8.11 -9.41 -28.64
N LEU A 729 -7.09 -8.64 -28.26
CA LEU A 729 -5.78 -8.69 -28.91
C LEU A 729 -5.11 -10.06 -28.72
N ALA A 730 -5.16 -10.61 -27.49
CA ALA A 730 -4.64 -11.94 -27.20
C ALA A 730 -5.39 -13.02 -28.00
N LEU A 731 -6.72 -12.92 -28.10
CA LEU A 731 -7.54 -13.85 -28.88
C LEU A 731 -7.15 -13.84 -30.35
N VAL A 732 -7.07 -12.66 -30.97
CA VAL A 732 -6.65 -12.52 -32.37
C VAL A 732 -5.24 -13.08 -32.57
N GLY A 733 -4.29 -12.73 -31.70
CA GLY A 733 -2.92 -13.22 -31.76
C GLY A 733 -2.84 -14.75 -31.66
N CYS A 734 -3.51 -15.37 -30.69
CA CYS A 734 -3.51 -16.81 -30.51
C CYS A 734 -4.26 -17.56 -31.65
N VAL A 735 -5.33 -16.99 -32.20
CA VAL A 735 -6.01 -17.56 -33.38
C VAL A 735 -5.09 -17.54 -34.60
N LEU A 736 -4.36 -16.45 -34.82
CA LEU A 736 -3.39 -16.36 -35.92
C LEU A 736 -2.23 -17.34 -35.71
N MET A 737 -1.73 -17.50 -34.48
CA MET A 737 -0.71 -18.51 -34.14
C MET A 737 -1.18 -19.94 -34.44
N SER A 738 -2.47 -20.24 -34.24
CA SER A 738 -3.01 -21.58 -34.56
C SER A 738 -3.00 -21.94 -36.05
N ARG A 739 -2.70 -20.96 -36.92
CA ARG A 739 -2.61 -21.12 -38.38
C ARG A 739 -1.19 -21.09 -38.92
N ILE A 740 -0.18 -21.08 -38.04
CA ILE A 740 1.23 -21.11 -38.46
C ILE A 740 1.54 -22.45 -39.13
N ALA A 741 2.26 -22.36 -40.25
CA ALA A 741 2.83 -23.48 -41.00
C ALA A 741 4.37 -23.37 -41.04
N ALA A 742 5.08 -24.43 -41.45
CA ALA A 742 6.54 -24.50 -41.37
C ALA A 742 7.26 -23.43 -42.22
N ASP A 743 6.63 -23.01 -43.31
CA ASP A 743 7.11 -22.00 -44.26
C ASP A 743 6.67 -20.57 -43.90
N SER A 744 5.84 -20.39 -42.87
CA SER A 744 5.22 -19.10 -42.54
C SER A 744 6.25 -17.96 -42.37
N PRO A 745 6.00 -16.78 -42.96
CA PRO A 745 6.96 -15.69 -42.95
C PRO A 745 7.19 -15.18 -41.52
N LEU A 746 8.46 -14.95 -41.17
CA LEU A 746 8.87 -14.54 -39.82
C LEU A 746 8.18 -13.24 -39.37
N GLY A 747 7.99 -12.29 -40.28
CA GLY A 747 7.29 -11.03 -39.98
C GLY A 747 5.84 -11.24 -39.51
N GLY A 748 5.14 -12.24 -40.06
CA GLY A 748 3.78 -12.59 -39.63
C GLY A 748 3.79 -13.16 -38.21
N ILE A 749 4.69 -14.08 -37.93
CA ILE A 749 4.84 -14.73 -36.61
C ILE A 749 5.16 -13.68 -35.54
N TYR A 750 6.12 -12.78 -35.80
CA TYR A 750 6.44 -11.69 -34.88
C TYR A 750 5.27 -10.74 -34.68
N GLY A 751 4.46 -10.47 -35.70
CA GLY A 751 3.22 -9.71 -35.56
C GLY A 751 2.22 -10.39 -34.62
N TYR A 752 2.06 -11.72 -34.74
CA TYR A 752 1.16 -12.49 -33.86
C TYR A 752 1.68 -12.50 -32.42
N GLU A 753 2.99 -12.65 -32.23
CA GLU A 753 3.65 -12.56 -30.94
C GLU A 753 3.40 -11.22 -30.26
N VAL A 754 3.55 -10.12 -30.99
CA VAL A 754 3.28 -8.77 -30.46
C VAL A 754 1.83 -8.65 -30.02
N LEU A 755 0.86 -9.15 -30.79
CA LEU A 755 -0.56 -9.13 -30.42
C LEU A 755 -0.83 -9.91 -29.12
N VAL A 756 -0.28 -11.11 -29.00
CA VAL A 756 -0.38 -11.93 -27.77
C VAL A 756 0.29 -11.23 -26.60
N GLY A 757 1.48 -10.67 -26.81
CA GLY A 757 2.23 -9.97 -25.78
C GLY A 757 1.48 -8.75 -25.26
N VAL A 758 1.06 -7.85 -26.16
CA VAL A 758 0.25 -6.67 -25.81
C VAL A 758 -1.04 -7.07 -25.11
N GLY A 759 -1.73 -8.10 -25.63
CA GLY A 759 -2.99 -8.58 -25.08
C GLY A 759 -2.82 -9.09 -23.65
N THR A 760 -2.03 -10.15 -23.46
CA THR A 760 -1.80 -10.78 -22.16
C THR A 760 -1.15 -9.84 -21.15
N GLY A 761 -0.24 -8.97 -21.59
CA GLY A 761 0.39 -7.96 -20.74
C GLY A 761 -0.59 -6.93 -20.17
N SER A 762 -1.70 -6.67 -20.86
CA SER A 762 -2.72 -5.71 -20.44
C SER A 762 -3.52 -6.15 -19.22
N PHE A 763 -3.60 -7.46 -18.92
CA PHE A 763 -4.48 -7.97 -17.85
C PHE A 763 -3.86 -9.01 -16.92
N MET A 764 -2.79 -9.71 -17.31
CA MET A 764 -2.27 -10.85 -16.54
C MET A 764 -1.87 -10.48 -15.10
N GLN A 765 -1.20 -9.35 -14.89
CA GLN A 765 -0.78 -8.92 -13.54
C GLN A 765 -1.82 -8.05 -12.81
N CYS A 766 -2.77 -7.49 -13.56
CA CYS A 766 -3.82 -6.60 -13.05
C CYS A 766 -4.69 -7.30 -11.99
N GLY A 767 -4.91 -8.61 -12.13
CA GLY A 767 -5.73 -9.40 -11.21
C GLY A 767 -5.24 -9.37 -9.76
N TYR A 768 -3.92 -9.34 -9.52
CA TYR A 768 -3.36 -9.26 -8.17
C TYR A 768 -3.61 -7.90 -7.51
N THR A 769 -3.73 -6.84 -8.30
CA THR A 769 -4.13 -5.53 -7.80
C THR A 769 -5.61 -5.51 -7.45
N ILE A 770 -6.47 -5.97 -8.36
CA ILE A 770 -7.93 -5.88 -8.22
C ILE A 770 -8.42 -6.77 -7.07
N ILE A 771 -7.90 -8.00 -6.94
CA ILE A 771 -8.39 -8.94 -5.93
C ILE A 771 -8.24 -8.38 -4.50
N GLN A 772 -7.26 -7.52 -4.26
CA GLN A 772 -7.01 -6.93 -2.95
C GLN A 772 -7.97 -5.79 -2.59
N HIS A 773 -8.71 -5.29 -3.58
CA HIS A 773 -9.74 -4.26 -3.42
C HIS A 773 -11.14 -4.86 -3.27
N VAL A 774 -11.37 -6.07 -3.78
CA VAL A 774 -12.66 -6.76 -3.64
C VAL A 774 -12.81 -7.51 -2.31
N VAL A 775 -11.80 -7.46 -1.44
CA VAL A 775 -11.77 -8.14 -0.14
C VAL A 775 -11.34 -7.20 0.99
N PRO A 776 -11.79 -7.45 2.24
CA PRO A 776 -11.32 -6.69 3.40
C PRO A 776 -9.80 -6.79 3.62
N PRO A 777 -9.15 -5.79 4.25
CA PRO A 777 -7.70 -5.80 4.48
C PRO A 777 -7.15 -7.04 5.18
N ALA A 778 -7.93 -7.65 6.07
CA ALA A 778 -7.56 -8.88 6.78
C ALA A 778 -7.51 -10.11 5.86
N GLU A 779 -8.30 -10.14 4.79
CA GLU A 779 -8.38 -11.27 3.84
C GLU A 779 -7.43 -11.13 2.64
N ARG A 780 -6.76 -9.98 2.48
CA ARG A 780 -5.82 -9.73 1.35
C ARG A 780 -4.75 -10.84 1.18
N PRO A 781 -4.11 -11.39 2.23
CA PRO A 781 -3.15 -12.49 2.06
C PRO A 781 -3.78 -13.76 1.46
N HIS A 782 -5.03 -14.04 1.84
CA HIS A 782 -5.78 -15.18 1.32
C HIS A 782 -6.22 -14.96 -0.12
N ALA A 783 -6.63 -13.73 -0.47
CA ALA A 783 -6.92 -13.33 -1.85
C ALA A 783 -5.69 -13.45 -2.77
N ILE A 784 -4.50 -13.07 -2.31
CA ILE A 784 -3.25 -13.26 -3.06
C ILE A 784 -3.01 -14.75 -3.30
N GLY A 785 -3.19 -15.60 -2.28
CA GLY A 785 -3.07 -17.06 -2.44
C GLY A 785 -4.09 -17.67 -3.39
N PHE A 786 -5.33 -17.19 -3.34
CA PHE A 786 -6.40 -17.61 -4.25
C PHE A 786 -6.06 -17.28 -5.71
N MET A 787 -5.56 -16.09 -6.00
CA MET A 787 -5.06 -15.73 -7.33
C MET A 787 -3.82 -16.53 -7.75
N MET A 788 -2.91 -16.82 -6.81
CA MET A 788 -1.74 -17.64 -7.07
C MET A 788 -2.12 -19.07 -7.45
N LEU A 789 -3.15 -19.62 -6.81
CA LEU A 789 -3.70 -20.93 -7.14
C LEU A 789 -4.26 -20.94 -8.56
N ALA A 790 -5.03 -19.92 -8.96
CA ALA A 790 -5.48 -19.77 -10.34
C ALA A 790 -4.33 -19.66 -11.33
N GLN A 791 -3.30 -18.87 -10.99
CA GLN A 791 -2.16 -18.65 -11.87
C GLN A 791 -1.38 -19.94 -12.10
N LEU A 792 -0.91 -20.61 -11.04
CA LEU A 792 -0.11 -21.83 -11.17
C LEU A 792 -0.94 -23.02 -11.64
N GLY A 793 -2.16 -23.18 -11.13
CA GLY A 793 -3.09 -24.22 -11.59
C GLY A 793 -3.43 -24.07 -13.07
N GLY A 794 -3.67 -22.83 -13.51
CA GLY A 794 -3.91 -22.50 -14.92
C GLY A 794 -2.72 -22.87 -15.80
N ILE A 795 -1.49 -22.49 -15.42
CA ILE A 795 -0.26 -22.83 -16.16
C ILE A 795 -0.12 -24.34 -16.32
N VAL A 796 -0.25 -25.09 -15.21
CA VAL A 796 -0.10 -26.55 -15.21
C VAL A 796 -1.14 -27.21 -16.11
N LEU A 797 -2.42 -26.84 -15.94
CA LEU A 797 -3.51 -27.43 -16.69
C LEU A 797 -3.42 -27.08 -18.19
N SER A 798 -3.14 -25.82 -18.53
CA SER A 798 -3.08 -25.37 -19.91
C SER A 798 -1.92 -25.98 -20.68
N LEU A 799 -0.72 -26.01 -20.09
CA LEU A 799 0.45 -26.62 -20.72
C LEU A 799 0.28 -28.12 -20.90
N ALA A 800 -0.41 -28.78 -19.99
CA ALA A 800 -0.65 -30.20 -20.13
C ALA A 800 -1.69 -30.55 -21.20
N ILE A 801 -2.77 -29.77 -21.31
CA ILE A 801 -3.73 -29.93 -22.42
C ILE A 801 -3.00 -29.72 -23.74
N ALA A 802 -2.21 -28.64 -23.85
CA ALA A 802 -1.39 -28.35 -25.03
C ALA A 802 -0.39 -29.47 -25.34
N GLY A 803 0.31 -29.99 -24.33
CA GLY A 803 1.27 -31.08 -24.48
C GLY A 803 0.62 -32.40 -24.91
N SER A 804 -0.56 -32.71 -24.36
CA SER A 804 -1.34 -33.86 -24.80
C SER A 804 -1.74 -33.70 -26.27
N ILE A 805 -2.24 -32.53 -26.69
CA ILE A 805 -2.56 -32.26 -28.10
C ILE A 805 -1.33 -32.47 -29.00
N TYR A 806 -0.19 -31.86 -28.63
CA TYR A 806 1.06 -31.96 -29.38
C TYR A 806 1.54 -33.40 -29.55
N ILE A 807 1.65 -34.14 -28.44
CA ILE A 807 2.16 -35.51 -28.45
C ILE A 807 1.19 -36.44 -29.18
N ASN A 808 -0.12 -36.30 -28.95
CA ASN A 808 -1.12 -37.20 -29.52
C ASN A 808 -1.21 -37.05 -31.04
N ASP A 809 -1.25 -35.81 -31.52
CA ASP A 809 -1.32 -35.53 -32.95
C ASP A 809 -0.01 -35.94 -33.64
N SER A 810 1.14 -35.57 -33.07
CA SER A 810 2.45 -35.93 -33.62
C SER A 810 2.65 -37.45 -33.70
N LEU A 811 2.38 -38.19 -32.61
CA LEU A 811 2.54 -39.65 -32.60
C LEU A 811 1.62 -40.35 -33.59
N SER A 812 0.36 -39.91 -33.70
CA SER A 812 -0.61 -40.54 -34.60
C SER A 812 -0.19 -40.37 -36.06
N ARG A 813 0.25 -39.18 -36.45
CA ARG A 813 0.59 -38.85 -37.84
C ARG A 813 1.98 -39.34 -38.23
N LEU A 814 2.98 -39.21 -37.33
CA LEU A 814 4.32 -39.74 -37.58
C LEU A 814 4.34 -41.27 -37.59
N GLY A 815 3.49 -41.93 -36.78
CA GLY A 815 3.35 -43.38 -36.82
C GLY A 815 2.79 -43.90 -38.14
N VAL A 816 1.95 -43.12 -38.83
CA VAL A 816 1.47 -43.43 -40.18
C VAL A 816 2.55 -43.17 -41.23
N LEU A 817 3.31 -42.08 -41.09
CA LEU A 817 4.41 -41.75 -42.00
C LEU A 817 5.57 -42.75 -41.92
N MET A 818 5.82 -43.30 -40.72
CA MET A 818 6.94 -44.20 -40.43
C MET A 818 6.46 -45.53 -39.79
N PRO A 819 5.75 -46.40 -40.52
CA PRO A 819 5.04 -47.55 -39.96
C PRO A 819 5.93 -48.68 -39.40
N GLY A 820 7.26 -48.58 -39.49
CA GLY A 820 8.23 -49.53 -38.93
C GLY A 820 9.08 -49.00 -37.79
N VAL A 821 8.93 -47.72 -37.40
CA VAL A 821 9.78 -47.10 -36.37
C VAL A 821 9.17 -47.35 -34.98
N PRO A 822 9.95 -47.83 -34.00
CA PRO A 822 9.46 -48.01 -32.65
C PRO A 822 8.88 -46.71 -32.08
N ARG A 823 7.73 -46.79 -31.40
CA ARG A 823 7.07 -45.63 -30.80
C ARG A 823 7.99 -44.81 -29.89
N ALA A 824 8.91 -45.46 -29.18
CA ALA A 824 9.90 -44.80 -28.33
C ALA A 824 10.84 -43.88 -29.14
N THR A 825 11.27 -44.31 -30.33
CA THR A 825 12.09 -43.50 -31.24
C THR A 825 11.30 -42.32 -31.78
N ILE A 826 10.04 -42.53 -32.19
CA ILE A 826 9.14 -41.44 -32.63
C ILE A 826 8.93 -40.43 -31.49
N GLN A 827 8.72 -40.89 -30.25
CA GLN A 827 8.62 -40.01 -29.08
C GLN A 827 9.89 -39.18 -28.87
N GLN A 828 11.07 -39.80 -28.97
CA GLN A 828 12.35 -39.10 -28.87
C GLN A 828 12.55 -38.06 -29.98
N THR A 829 12.03 -38.33 -31.18
CA THR A 829 12.03 -37.38 -32.30
C THR A 829 11.12 -36.19 -32.04
N ILE A 830 9.93 -36.42 -31.49
CA ILE A 830 8.98 -35.36 -31.10
C ILE A 830 9.53 -34.46 -29.98
N SER A 831 10.30 -35.03 -29.05
CA SER A 831 10.93 -34.28 -27.96
C SER A 831 12.26 -33.62 -28.35
N GLY A 832 12.75 -33.82 -29.58
CA GLY A 832 14.04 -33.29 -30.04
C GLY A 832 15.25 -33.96 -29.38
N THR A 833 15.06 -35.12 -28.74
CA THR A 833 16.10 -35.84 -27.98
C THR A 833 16.63 -37.07 -28.71
N SER A 834 16.14 -37.39 -29.91
CA SER A 834 16.59 -38.55 -30.69
C SER A 834 17.97 -38.38 -31.34
N GLY A 835 18.69 -37.30 -31.06
CA GLY A 835 19.82 -36.86 -31.90
C GLY A 835 19.33 -36.47 -33.31
N ASP A 836 20.26 -36.46 -34.27
CA ASP A 836 20.00 -36.08 -35.67
C ASP A 836 19.19 -37.14 -36.46
N TYR A 837 18.36 -37.94 -35.78
CA TYR A 837 17.50 -38.94 -36.42
C TYR A 837 16.60 -38.32 -37.49
N LEU A 838 16.03 -37.14 -37.18
CA LEU A 838 15.27 -36.34 -38.14
C LEU A 838 16.10 -35.96 -39.37
N GLY A 839 17.38 -35.62 -39.19
CA GLY A 839 18.34 -35.35 -40.27
C GLY A 839 18.83 -36.59 -41.02
N SER A 840 18.66 -37.78 -40.44
CA SER A 840 19.02 -39.06 -41.07
C SER A 840 17.92 -39.63 -41.98
N LEU A 841 16.71 -39.05 -41.97
CA LEU A 841 15.60 -39.45 -42.83
C LEU A 841 15.79 -38.95 -44.26
N ALA A 842 15.13 -39.60 -45.23
CA ALA A 842 15.09 -39.10 -46.60
C ALA A 842 14.47 -37.68 -46.64
N PRO A 843 14.95 -36.76 -47.49
CA PRO A 843 14.55 -35.35 -47.46
C PRO A 843 13.04 -35.12 -47.52
N ASP A 844 12.33 -35.92 -48.32
CA ASP A 844 10.89 -35.95 -48.50
C ASP A 844 10.13 -36.43 -47.26
N VAL A 845 10.66 -37.43 -46.54
CA VAL A 845 10.10 -37.91 -45.26
C VAL A 845 10.40 -36.92 -44.13
N GLN A 846 11.58 -36.31 -44.14
CA GLN A 846 12.00 -35.29 -43.20
C GLN A 846 11.09 -34.05 -43.30
N GLU A 847 10.84 -33.54 -44.51
CA GLU A 847 9.96 -32.39 -44.74
C GLU A 847 8.53 -32.67 -44.26
N GLN A 848 7.98 -33.85 -44.57
CA GLN A 848 6.66 -34.28 -44.09
C GLN A 848 6.62 -34.45 -42.56
N ALA A 849 7.68 -35.01 -41.96
CA ALA A 849 7.77 -35.15 -40.50
C ALA A 849 7.81 -33.79 -39.80
N VAL A 850 8.59 -32.84 -40.31
CA VAL A 850 8.62 -31.45 -39.81
C VAL A 850 7.27 -30.77 -39.99
N GLY A 851 6.62 -30.93 -41.15
CA GLY A 851 5.27 -30.42 -41.40
C GLY A 851 4.23 -30.95 -40.43
N ILE A 852 4.28 -32.24 -40.09
CA ILE A 852 3.42 -32.87 -39.08
C ILE A 852 3.69 -32.29 -37.68
N ILE A 853 4.96 -32.19 -37.27
CA ILE A 853 5.36 -31.65 -35.97
C ILE A 853 4.89 -30.19 -35.84
N VAL A 854 5.14 -29.38 -36.86
CA VAL A 854 4.72 -27.97 -36.89
C VAL A 854 3.20 -27.84 -36.88
N GLY A 855 2.47 -28.68 -37.63
CA GLY A 855 1.01 -28.70 -37.60
C GLY A 855 0.45 -29.09 -36.23
N ALA A 856 1.08 -30.03 -35.54
CA ALA A 856 0.74 -30.40 -34.17
C ALA A 856 1.02 -29.26 -33.19
N LEU A 857 2.15 -28.55 -33.34
CA LEU A 857 2.47 -27.35 -32.57
C LEU A 857 1.44 -26.24 -32.81
N ALA A 858 1.02 -26.01 -34.05
CA ALA A 858 -0.02 -25.02 -34.37
C ALA A 858 -1.34 -25.32 -33.62
N ARG A 859 -1.70 -26.59 -33.46
CA ARG A 859 -2.89 -26.99 -32.69
C ARG A 859 -2.76 -26.79 -31.19
N THR A 860 -1.56 -26.70 -30.65
CA THR A 860 -1.37 -26.39 -29.22
C THR A 860 -1.88 -24.99 -28.86
N PHE A 861 -1.95 -24.08 -29.83
CA PHE A 861 -2.51 -22.75 -29.64
C PHE A 861 -4.04 -22.73 -29.54
N ILE A 862 -4.73 -23.86 -29.79
CA ILE A 862 -6.18 -23.97 -29.62
C ILE A 862 -6.62 -23.69 -28.17
N PRO A 863 -6.07 -24.39 -27.16
CA PRO A 863 -6.27 -24.03 -25.77
C PRO A 863 -5.86 -22.58 -25.43
N ALA A 864 -4.84 -22.03 -26.10
CA ALA A 864 -4.38 -20.65 -25.85
C ALA A 864 -5.44 -19.62 -26.26
N TYR A 865 -5.97 -19.71 -27.48
CA TYR A 865 -7.05 -18.81 -27.90
C TYR A 865 -8.36 -19.08 -27.16
N THR A 866 -8.58 -20.32 -26.71
CA THR A 866 -9.74 -20.67 -25.87
C THR A 866 -9.64 -19.97 -24.51
N GLY A 867 -8.44 -19.96 -23.90
CA GLY A 867 -8.16 -19.16 -22.70
C GLY A 867 -8.40 -17.67 -22.92
N ALA A 868 -7.95 -17.12 -24.05
CA ALA A 868 -8.21 -15.71 -24.39
C ALA A 868 -9.70 -15.41 -24.58
N ALA A 869 -10.47 -16.32 -25.21
CA ALA A 869 -11.91 -16.19 -25.38
C ALA A 869 -12.67 -16.26 -24.05
N VAL A 870 -12.31 -17.19 -23.17
CA VAL A 870 -12.88 -17.27 -21.82
C VAL A 870 -12.57 -16.00 -21.03
N CYS A 871 -11.34 -15.49 -21.13
CA CYS A 871 -10.97 -14.22 -20.49
C CYS A 871 -11.84 -13.08 -21.03
N LEU A 872 -12.07 -12.98 -22.34
CA LEU A 872 -12.94 -11.97 -22.95
C LEU A 872 -14.39 -12.04 -22.41
N ILE A 873 -14.97 -13.24 -22.37
CA ILE A 873 -16.34 -13.46 -21.87
C ILE A 873 -16.45 -13.01 -20.40
N VAL A 874 -15.52 -13.46 -19.56
CA VAL A 874 -15.47 -13.11 -18.14
C VAL A 874 -15.26 -11.60 -17.95
N SER A 875 -14.44 -10.99 -18.80
CA SER A 875 -14.15 -9.55 -18.77
C SER A 875 -15.37 -8.69 -19.04
N CYS A 876 -16.30 -9.17 -19.87
CA CYS A 876 -17.58 -8.51 -20.11
C CYS A 876 -18.52 -8.58 -18.90
N CYS A 877 -18.37 -9.59 -18.04
CA CYS A 877 -19.17 -9.79 -16.84
C CYS A 877 -18.67 -8.99 -15.62
N PHE A 878 -17.51 -8.33 -15.70
CA PHE A 878 -17.02 -7.50 -14.60
C PHE A 878 -17.95 -6.31 -14.35
N ARG A 879 -18.32 -6.11 -13.09
CA ARG A 879 -19.08 -4.92 -12.67
C ARG A 879 -18.21 -3.68 -12.85
N ARG A 880 -18.76 -2.61 -13.44
CA ARG A 880 -18.09 -1.30 -13.55
C ARG A 880 -17.96 -0.68 -12.15
N ARG A 881 -16.89 -1.03 -11.42
CA ARG A 881 -16.56 -0.46 -10.11
C ARG A 881 -15.26 0.34 -10.22
N HIS A 882 -15.24 1.51 -9.59
CA HIS A 882 -14.02 2.29 -9.42
C HIS A 882 -13.10 1.58 -8.41
N LEU A 883 -11.81 1.48 -8.74
CA LEU A 883 -10.81 0.88 -7.84
C LEU A 883 -10.46 1.76 -6.63
N VAL A 884 -10.78 3.06 -6.69
CA VAL A 884 -10.49 4.04 -5.63
C VAL A 884 -11.75 4.90 -5.48
N GLU A 885 -12.38 4.86 -4.31
CA GLU A 885 -13.35 5.88 -3.92
C GLU A 885 -12.58 7.20 -3.77
N GLY A 886 -13.00 8.20 -4.55
CA GLY A 886 -12.35 9.51 -4.65
C GLY A 886 -12.57 10.38 -3.43
#